data_AF-A0A0G4FNJ0-F1
#
_entry.id   AF-A0A0G4FNJ0-F1
#
_cell.length_a   1.000
_cell.length_b   1.000
_cell.length_c   1.000
_cell.angle_alpha   90.00
_cell.angle_beta   90.00
_cell.angle_gamma   90.00
#
_symmetry.space_group_name_H-M   'P 1'
#
loop_
_entity.id
_entity.type
_entity.pdbx_description
1 polymer ?
#
loop_
_entity_poly.entity_id
_entity_poly.type
_entity_poly.pdbx_seq_one_letter_code
_entity_poly.pdbx_strand_id
1 'polypeptide(L)'
;MAEDSLLSHFDGKNILLVGFDCFVGKVVLVKLLTAVNPEKIFLIASKRNSEKALHELLNSEICDPIRMDMGPDFSEMVSERLCEIPANLQKDGLGLSTDDAATLREKLDVVIECSSADMDILPLKDAVRKNVDDPLRLLTFTKECTKTPPFVHVSTAFANANHQGMVTVTETLHELPFDFHDVLQEIREASDSDIKSVQNRLMRGWPNAFTFTKALGEHALAVNRDSTDLFILRPSFVSPALSGPVAGYTETASIPAAFVFAGAAGVARSFYAEPSYKVDLIPVDFCADAVIACGGEALAEPEPSSSSSSSAPASAPVSPGREREERRNTRGRRREGDLGRLEVVAVSTSALNPARWEMLARTVNLYFHENPVPEDQLMGPRAASNGLTVELRTSIHKHRLAVAREKQQRLFSASNSSHARAAKKVLEQQLEPFMNSEWVFQGEKLALLAERLSDEDRQHLKLDVRSIVWDGYLKILCYGVERFLLHNLKAQPPAVTMTSEPMPCGVSRVSWDIDHFSVPKKGGSLKLLQGVKGSLEPGQVTAVMGPSGAGKSTFLMLLAGRGQTGELQGEIAVNGRSAAPEQLKSSCAFVEQEDSLLGYLTVDEELGFAARLRQESSDRAGKIGALRRSHAIDRVKRELGLEDIGDRPIGDYFRKGISGGQKRRVSIGKELVASRSILFLDEPTSGLDSFSCLQVIRAISELAKRRMLTVFVTIHQPSQEVLQVFDRIIFLTRGKLAYDGPVNYVLPFFDQLGYPAPPNTNAADHVIQVINTDFHEAKEEIDELVRKSAELSEKARTEGWANVFGSTAPAVKVS
;
A
#
# COMPACT_ATOMS: atom_id res chain seq x y z
N MET A 1 33.02 21.41 31.04
CA MET A 1 33.77 20.37 30.32
C MET A 1 33.12 20.28 28.96
N ALA A 2 33.59 21.10 28.02
CA ALA A 2 33.24 20.96 26.61
C ALA A 2 34.22 19.92 26.09
N GLU A 3 33.82 18.65 26.16
CA GLU A 3 34.60 17.53 25.63
C GLU A 3 34.59 17.59 24.09
N ASP A 4 35.74 17.30 23.47
CA ASP A 4 35.99 17.27 22.03
C ASP A 4 34.82 16.67 21.25
N SER A 5 34.08 17.51 20.53
CA SER A 5 33.08 17.07 19.58
C SER A 5 33.76 16.85 18.24
N LEU A 6 33.46 15.74 17.54
CA LEU A 6 33.95 15.50 16.17
C LEU A 6 33.69 16.69 15.22
N LEU A 7 32.67 17.50 15.51
CA LEU A 7 32.33 18.70 14.74
C LEU A 7 33.40 19.81 14.85
N SER A 8 34.05 19.99 16.02
CA SER A 8 35.07 21.05 16.19
C SER A 8 36.36 20.76 15.44
N HIS A 9 36.59 19.53 14.98
CA HIS A 9 37.76 19.21 14.14
C HIS A 9 37.72 19.88 12.77
N PHE A 10 36.55 20.35 12.33
CA PHE A 10 36.40 21.11 11.09
C PHE A 10 36.71 22.60 11.26
N ASP A 11 36.90 23.10 12.48
CA ASP A 11 37.10 24.53 12.73
C ASP A 11 38.37 25.04 12.04
N GLY A 12 38.19 25.99 11.13
CA GLY A 12 39.29 26.57 10.34
C GLY A 12 39.91 25.61 9.31
N LYS A 13 39.22 24.53 8.94
CA LYS A 13 39.69 23.56 7.93
C LYS A 13 39.15 23.86 6.53
N ASN A 14 39.89 23.43 5.53
CA ASN A 14 39.53 23.51 4.12
C ASN A 14 39.02 22.16 3.62
N ILE A 15 37.76 22.12 3.19
CA ILE A 15 37.06 20.89 2.79
C ILE A 15 36.90 20.88 1.27
N LEU A 16 37.22 19.76 0.60
CA LEU A 16 36.76 19.52 -0.77
C LEU A 16 35.51 18.63 -0.73
N LEU A 17 34.36 19.17 -1.10
CA LEU A 17 33.12 18.41 -1.27
C LEU A 17 32.85 18.16 -2.75
N VAL A 18 32.95 16.89 -3.16
CA VAL A 18 32.66 16.43 -4.53
C VAL A 18 31.27 15.81 -4.57
N GLY A 19 30.46 16.20 -5.57
CA GLY A 19 29.08 15.73 -5.71
C GLY A 19 28.08 16.45 -4.82
N PHE A 20 28.32 17.73 -4.49
CA PHE A 20 27.40 18.55 -3.69
C PHE A 20 26.01 18.73 -4.35
N ASP A 21 25.91 18.50 -5.66
CA ASP A 21 24.69 18.56 -6.47
C ASP A 21 23.90 17.24 -6.49
N CYS A 22 24.44 16.18 -5.87
CA CYS A 22 23.74 14.92 -5.62
C CYS A 22 22.87 15.01 -4.36
N PHE A 23 21.90 14.11 -4.21
CA PHE A 23 20.92 14.15 -3.11
C PHE A 23 21.56 14.18 -1.71
N VAL A 24 22.50 13.26 -1.42
CA VAL A 24 23.23 13.25 -0.13
C VAL A 24 24.14 14.48 -0.01
N GLY A 25 24.86 14.82 -1.07
CA GLY A 25 25.80 15.95 -1.09
C GLY A 25 25.17 17.30 -0.76
N LYS A 26 23.92 17.54 -1.19
CA LYS A 26 23.16 18.75 -0.84
C LYS A 26 22.93 18.88 0.65
N VAL A 27 22.52 17.77 1.29
CA VAL A 27 22.24 17.70 2.73
C VAL A 27 23.54 17.84 3.53
N VAL A 28 24.62 17.20 3.07
CA VAL A 28 25.97 17.36 3.64
C VAL A 28 26.42 18.81 3.57
N LEU A 29 26.30 19.48 2.42
CA LEU A 29 26.71 20.89 2.27
C LEU A 29 25.97 21.81 3.24
N VAL A 30 24.63 21.69 3.33
CA VAL A 30 23.85 22.54 4.23
C VAL A 30 24.18 22.26 5.69
N LYS A 31 24.40 20.99 6.08
CA LYS A 31 24.85 20.65 7.43
C LYS A 31 26.28 21.14 7.70
N LEU A 32 27.20 21.10 6.73
CA LEU A 32 28.53 21.69 6.88
C LEU A 32 28.47 23.21 7.09
N LEU A 33 27.53 23.91 6.45
CA LEU A 33 27.33 25.35 6.65
C LEU A 33 26.72 25.71 8.01
N THR A 34 25.93 24.80 8.61
CA THR A 34 25.13 25.09 9.81
C THR A 34 25.66 24.45 11.09
N ALA A 35 26.41 23.35 11.00
CA ALA A 35 26.83 22.55 12.15
C ALA A 35 28.33 22.62 12.46
N VAL A 36 29.16 23.13 11.52
CA VAL A 36 30.61 23.25 11.67
C VAL A 36 31.12 24.60 11.18
N ASN A 37 32.37 24.96 11.49
CA ASN A 37 32.95 26.25 11.14
C ASN A 37 34.24 26.16 10.27
N PRO A 38 34.13 25.68 9.01
CA PRO A 38 35.27 25.54 8.12
C PRO A 38 35.80 26.90 7.65
N GLU A 39 37.09 26.95 7.27
CA GLU A 39 37.68 28.12 6.61
C GLU A 39 37.10 28.29 5.20
N LYS A 40 37.14 27.22 4.40
CA LYS A 40 36.60 27.21 3.04
C LYS A 40 36.06 25.82 2.68
N ILE A 41 34.97 25.79 1.92
CA ILE A 41 34.41 24.58 1.31
C ILE A 41 34.55 24.73 -0.21
N PHE A 42 35.47 23.97 -0.78
CA PHE A 42 35.66 23.84 -2.22
C PHE A 42 34.63 22.85 -2.78
N LEU A 43 33.96 23.24 -3.87
CA LEU A 43 32.83 22.50 -4.42
C LEU A 43 33.12 22.05 -5.85
N ILE A 44 33.05 20.74 -6.08
CA ILE A 44 33.06 20.15 -7.42
C ILE A 44 31.71 19.45 -7.65
N ALA A 45 30.99 19.84 -8.69
CA ALA A 45 29.74 19.17 -9.05
C ALA A 45 29.99 17.80 -9.71
N SER A 46 29.05 16.89 -9.54
CA SER A 46 29.03 15.60 -10.25
C SER A 46 28.61 15.74 -11.72
N LYS A 47 27.97 16.85 -12.09
CA LYS A 47 27.51 17.17 -13.47
C LYS A 47 28.34 18.29 -14.11
N ARG A 48 28.28 18.39 -15.44
CA ARG A 48 29.15 19.24 -16.30
C ARG A 48 28.97 20.79 -16.15
N ASN A 49 28.43 21.31 -15.05
CA ASN A 49 28.34 22.76 -14.80
C ASN A 49 28.14 23.05 -13.31
N SER A 50 29.22 23.35 -12.59
CA SER A 50 29.22 23.57 -11.14
C SER A 50 28.48 24.87 -10.74
N GLU A 51 28.61 25.95 -11.52
CA GLU A 51 28.06 27.29 -11.20
C GLU A 51 26.54 27.28 -11.22
N LYS A 52 25.98 26.69 -12.27
CA LYS A 52 24.55 26.49 -12.36
C LYS A 52 24.04 25.60 -11.22
N ALA A 53 24.78 24.54 -10.87
CA ALA A 53 24.38 23.61 -9.82
C ALA A 53 24.39 24.28 -8.42
N LEU A 54 25.38 25.12 -8.13
CA LEU A 54 25.47 25.87 -6.88
C LEU A 54 24.35 26.91 -6.79
N HIS A 55 24.14 27.69 -7.84
CA HIS A 55 23.06 28.67 -7.89
C HIS A 55 21.68 28.02 -7.71
N GLU A 56 21.43 26.85 -8.34
CA GLU A 56 20.18 26.10 -8.16
C GLU A 56 20.01 25.59 -6.72
N LEU A 57 21.08 25.09 -6.09
CA LEU A 57 21.05 24.58 -4.71
C LEU A 57 20.75 25.71 -3.72
N LEU A 58 21.48 26.82 -3.76
CA LEU A 58 21.33 27.93 -2.82
C LEU A 58 19.93 28.57 -2.89
N ASN A 59 19.28 28.47 -4.05
CA ASN A 59 17.91 28.95 -4.25
C ASN A 59 16.82 27.93 -3.92
N SER A 60 17.18 26.68 -3.62
CA SER A 60 16.24 25.60 -3.34
C SER A 60 15.76 25.60 -1.88
N GLU A 61 14.66 24.89 -1.63
CA GLU A 61 13.98 24.89 -0.33
C GLU A 61 14.82 24.32 0.81
N ILE A 62 15.83 23.49 0.52
CA ILE A 62 16.75 22.95 1.55
C ILE A 62 17.54 24.06 2.25
N CYS A 63 17.74 25.20 1.58
CA CYS A 63 18.41 26.37 2.11
C CYS A 63 17.44 27.39 2.72
N ASP A 64 16.12 27.18 2.67
CA ASP A 64 15.15 28.11 3.27
C ASP A 64 15.43 28.37 4.76
N PRO A 65 15.69 27.34 5.61
CA PRO A 65 15.94 27.58 7.03
C PRO A 65 17.14 28.49 7.29
N ILE A 66 18.28 28.23 6.64
CA ILE A 66 19.49 29.03 6.81
C ILE A 66 19.34 30.43 6.20
N ARG A 67 18.64 30.57 5.07
CA ARG A 67 18.34 31.89 4.48
C ARG A 67 17.45 32.73 5.38
N MET A 68 16.45 32.12 6.01
CA MET A 68 15.55 32.80 6.94
C MET A 68 16.25 33.19 8.24
N ASP A 69 17.17 32.35 8.74
CA ASP A 69 17.94 32.61 9.95
C ASP A 69 18.98 33.73 9.75
N MET A 70 19.71 33.70 8.63
CA MET A 70 20.77 34.67 8.33
C MET A 70 20.29 35.95 7.66
N GLY A 71 19.13 35.94 7.01
CA GLY A 71 18.58 37.10 6.30
C GLY A 71 19.56 37.67 5.25
N PRO A 72 19.93 38.96 5.34
CA PRO A 72 20.82 39.61 4.38
C PRO A 72 22.25 39.04 4.37
N ASP A 73 22.70 38.48 5.50
CA ASP A 73 24.09 38.01 5.68
C ASP A 73 24.35 36.66 5.00
N PHE A 74 23.29 35.99 4.50
CA PHE A 74 23.40 34.71 3.81
C PHE A 74 24.32 34.78 2.59
N SER A 75 24.21 35.85 1.79
CA SER A 75 25.03 36.02 0.58
C SER A 75 26.50 36.23 0.92
N GLU A 76 26.78 36.95 2.01
CA GLU A 76 28.14 37.19 2.49
C GLU A 76 28.77 35.88 2.96
N MET A 77 28.09 35.14 3.85
CA MET A 77 28.55 33.82 4.33
C MET A 77 28.81 32.84 3.18
N VAL A 78 27.92 32.79 2.17
CA VAL A 78 28.12 31.93 0.99
C VAL A 78 29.41 32.34 0.26
N SER A 79 29.63 33.63 0.01
CA SER A 79 30.83 34.11 -0.69
C SER A 79 32.12 33.89 0.12
N GLU A 80 32.03 34.03 1.44
CA GLU A 80 33.14 33.84 2.37
C GLU A 80 33.53 32.36 2.51
N ARG A 81 32.56 31.46 2.59
CA ARG A 81 32.81 30.04 2.91
C ARG A 81 32.81 29.12 1.70
N LEU A 82 32.04 29.38 0.66
CA LEU A 82 31.96 28.51 -0.51
C LEU A 82 32.91 28.98 -1.61
N CYS A 83 33.61 28.03 -2.24
CA CYS A 83 34.40 28.26 -3.44
C CYS A 83 34.05 27.17 -4.46
N GLU A 84 33.39 27.57 -5.53
CA GLU A 84 33.12 26.65 -6.62
C GLU A 84 34.37 26.45 -7.47
N ILE A 85 34.67 25.19 -7.80
CA ILE A 85 35.79 24.80 -8.63
C ILE A 85 35.26 24.14 -9.92
N PRO A 86 35.43 24.78 -11.09
CA PRO A 86 35.11 24.16 -12.38
C PRO A 86 36.06 22.99 -12.64
N ALA A 87 35.55 21.77 -12.53
CA ALA A 87 36.34 20.55 -12.75
C ALA A 87 35.65 19.61 -13.74
N ASN A 88 36.47 18.82 -14.42
CA ASN A 88 36.04 17.68 -15.21
C ASN A 88 36.84 16.46 -14.79
N LEU A 89 36.24 15.63 -13.92
CA LEU A 89 36.83 14.42 -13.38
C LEU A 89 37.30 13.42 -14.47
N GLN A 90 36.85 13.58 -15.72
CA GLN A 90 37.25 12.74 -16.85
C GLN A 90 38.58 13.15 -17.50
N LYS A 91 39.16 14.30 -17.11
CA LYS A 91 40.45 14.78 -17.62
C LYS A 91 41.55 14.55 -16.60
N ASP A 92 42.77 14.38 -17.08
CA ASP A 92 43.96 14.37 -16.22
C ASP A 92 44.04 15.66 -15.40
N GLY A 93 44.48 15.54 -14.15
CA GLY A 93 44.46 16.67 -13.20
C GLY A 93 43.05 17.21 -12.89
N LEU A 94 42.01 16.38 -13.06
CA LEU A 94 40.60 16.71 -12.84
C LEU A 94 40.09 17.86 -13.73
N GLY A 95 40.82 18.22 -14.80
CA GLY A 95 40.47 19.34 -15.68
C GLY A 95 40.50 20.72 -14.99
N LEU A 96 41.21 20.84 -13.87
CA LEU A 96 41.37 22.07 -13.10
C LEU A 96 42.26 23.09 -13.82
N SER A 97 42.04 24.38 -13.55
CA SER A 97 43.02 25.40 -13.91
C SER A 97 44.30 25.21 -13.10
N THR A 98 45.43 25.74 -13.59
CA THR A 98 46.72 25.66 -12.86
C THR A 98 46.61 26.28 -11.47
N ASP A 99 45.87 27.37 -11.34
CA ASP A 99 45.70 28.11 -10.08
C ASP A 99 44.79 27.36 -9.10
N ASP A 100 43.68 26.77 -9.57
CA ASP A 100 42.79 25.95 -8.73
C ASP A 100 43.51 24.70 -8.24
N ALA A 101 44.25 24.02 -9.13
CA ALA A 101 45.00 22.83 -8.79
C ALA A 101 46.12 23.13 -7.76
N ALA A 102 46.80 24.26 -7.88
CA ALA A 102 47.81 24.69 -6.90
C ALA A 102 47.15 25.00 -5.54
N THR A 103 46.05 25.76 -5.55
CA THR A 103 45.30 26.13 -4.33
C THR A 103 44.83 24.90 -3.58
N LEU A 104 44.20 23.95 -4.28
CA LEU A 104 43.70 22.72 -3.66
C LEU A 104 44.84 21.85 -3.11
N ARG A 105 45.96 21.70 -3.84
CA ARG A 105 47.11 20.91 -3.35
C ARG A 105 47.78 21.50 -2.11
N GLU A 106 47.72 22.81 -1.92
CA GLU A 106 48.31 23.49 -0.77
C GLU A 106 47.37 23.50 0.45
N LYS A 107 46.08 23.79 0.23
CA LYS A 107 45.17 24.14 1.32
C LYS A 107 44.31 23.01 1.84
N LEU A 108 44.07 21.94 1.08
CA LEU A 108 43.07 20.93 1.46
C LEU A 108 43.43 20.15 2.73
N ASP A 109 42.47 20.08 3.64
CA ASP A 109 42.57 19.32 4.89
C ASP A 109 41.74 18.03 4.87
N VAL A 110 40.63 17.96 4.12
CA VAL A 110 39.81 16.74 3.98
C VAL A 110 39.09 16.70 2.63
N VAL A 111 38.98 15.50 2.05
CA VAL A 111 38.19 15.26 0.84
C VAL A 111 36.95 14.44 1.19
N ILE A 112 35.78 14.97 0.87
CA ILE A 112 34.49 14.31 1.01
C ILE A 112 33.90 14.05 -0.39
N GLU A 113 33.91 12.79 -0.79
CA GLU A 113 33.46 12.31 -2.08
C GLU A 113 32.06 11.69 -1.94
N CYS A 114 31.04 12.45 -2.36
CA CYS A 114 29.63 12.04 -2.34
C CYS A 114 29.08 11.69 -3.74
N SER A 115 29.90 11.80 -4.79
CA SER A 115 29.42 11.56 -6.14
C SER A 115 29.20 10.06 -6.33
N SER A 116 28.04 9.73 -6.88
CA SER A 116 27.65 8.36 -7.08
C SER A 116 26.86 8.27 -8.36
N ALA A 117 27.05 7.19 -9.11
CA ALA A 117 26.11 6.82 -10.15
C ALA A 117 24.69 6.81 -9.58
N ASP A 118 23.73 7.33 -10.35
CA ASP A 118 22.33 7.11 -10.03
C ASP A 118 22.07 5.60 -10.09
N MET A 119 21.18 5.12 -9.22
CA MET A 119 20.83 3.69 -9.20
C MET A 119 20.04 3.25 -10.45
N ASP A 120 19.57 4.22 -11.24
CA ASP A 120 18.99 4.01 -12.55
C ASP A 120 20.03 3.34 -13.46
N ILE A 121 19.57 2.51 -14.41
CA ILE A 121 20.42 1.61 -15.20
C ILE A 121 21.32 2.43 -16.15
N LEU A 122 22.41 2.95 -15.62
CA LEU A 122 23.53 3.48 -16.39
C LEU A 122 24.24 2.29 -17.06
N PRO A 123 24.67 2.45 -18.33
CA PRO A 123 25.53 1.47 -18.98
C PRO A 123 26.73 1.13 -18.08
N LEU A 124 27.15 -0.15 -18.06
CA LEU A 124 28.24 -0.62 -17.19
C LEU A 124 29.50 0.25 -17.27
N LYS A 125 29.88 0.71 -18.46
CA LYS A 125 31.03 1.60 -18.66
C LYS A 125 30.86 2.95 -17.94
N ASP A 126 29.67 3.53 -17.96
CA ASP A 126 29.39 4.81 -17.29
C ASP A 126 29.31 4.64 -15.77
N ALA A 127 28.79 3.50 -15.30
CA ALA A 127 28.83 3.15 -13.88
C ALA A 127 30.27 2.94 -13.38
N VAL A 128 31.13 2.26 -14.17
CA VAL A 128 32.57 2.12 -13.86
C VAL A 128 33.25 3.49 -13.84
N ARG A 129 33.00 4.34 -14.83
CA ARG A 129 33.56 5.69 -14.87
C ARG A 129 33.24 6.46 -13.58
N LYS A 130 31.96 6.52 -13.21
CA LYS A 130 31.50 7.35 -12.09
C LYS A 130 31.79 6.78 -10.71
N ASN A 131 31.73 5.46 -10.54
CA ASN A 131 31.92 4.81 -9.23
C ASN A 131 33.35 4.30 -9.00
N VAL A 132 34.19 4.22 -10.04
CA VAL A 132 35.57 3.69 -9.95
C VAL A 132 36.58 4.70 -10.47
N ASP A 133 36.48 5.11 -11.74
CA ASP A 133 37.53 5.94 -12.35
C ASP A 133 37.59 7.36 -11.74
N ASP A 134 36.43 7.99 -11.54
CA ASP A 134 36.37 9.36 -11.01
C ASP A 134 36.87 9.44 -9.56
N PRO A 135 36.45 8.56 -8.62
CA PRO A 135 37.04 8.49 -7.28
C PRO A 135 38.54 8.16 -7.28
N LEU A 136 39.01 7.26 -8.16
CA LEU A 136 40.45 6.94 -8.25
C LEU A 136 41.29 8.12 -8.72
N ARG A 137 40.79 8.91 -9.68
CA ARG A 137 41.45 10.15 -10.11
C ARG A 137 41.48 11.19 -8.99
N LEU A 138 40.39 11.31 -8.24
CA LEU A 138 40.33 12.20 -7.09
C LEU A 138 41.31 11.76 -5.98
N LEU A 139 41.41 10.45 -5.70
CA LEU A 139 42.38 9.88 -4.78
C LEU A 139 43.82 10.13 -5.27
N THR A 140 44.06 9.98 -6.57
CA THR A 140 45.37 10.29 -7.17
C THR A 140 45.75 11.75 -6.96
N PHE A 141 44.84 12.68 -7.23
CA PHE A 141 45.03 14.11 -6.97
C PHE A 141 45.26 14.39 -5.48
N THR A 142 44.53 13.70 -4.60
CA THR A 142 44.66 13.81 -3.13
C THR A 142 46.08 13.47 -2.67
N LYS A 143 46.70 12.45 -3.27
CA LYS A 143 48.09 12.05 -3.00
C LYS A 143 49.13 13.09 -3.46
N GLU A 144 48.78 13.95 -4.41
CA GLU A 144 49.64 15.05 -4.87
C GLU A 144 49.56 16.28 -3.96
N CYS A 145 48.65 16.31 -2.98
CA CYS A 145 48.51 17.41 -2.04
C CYS A 145 49.65 17.40 -1.01
N THR A 146 50.05 18.59 -0.56
CA THR A 146 51.20 18.79 0.34
C THR A 146 51.09 18.05 1.67
N LYS A 147 49.87 17.85 2.21
CA LYS A 147 49.62 17.17 3.48
C LYS A 147 48.82 15.87 3.36
N THR A 148 48.62 15.36 2.13
CA THR A 148 47.82 14.15 1.82
C THR A 148 46.54 14.04 2.68
N PRO A 149 45.49 14.82 2.37
CA PRO A 149 44.32 14.87 3.22
C PRO A 149 43.56 13.53 3.26
N PRO A 150 42.91 13.19 4.38
CA PRO A 150 42.02 12.04 4.46
C PRO A 150 40.91 12.08 3.41
N PHE A 151 40.48 10.89 3.00
CA PHE A 151 39.53 10.67 1.93
C PHE A 151 38.29 9.93 2.43
N VAL A 152 37.15 10.63 2.49
CA VAL A 152 35.85 10.07 2.85
C VAL A 152 35.07 9.77 1.57
N HIS A 153 34.74 8.50 1.36
CA HIS A 153 34.04 8.01 0.16
C HIS A 153 32.66 7.45 0.51
N VAL A 154 31.62 7.92 -0.18
CA VAL A 154 30.26 7.39 -0.04
C VAL A 154 30.00 6.24 -1.03
N SER A 155 29.90 5.03 -0.49
CA SER A 155 29.55 3.80 -1.20
C SER A 155 28.10 3.38 -0.90
N THR A 156 27.84 2.09 -0.69
CA THR A 156 26.51 1.53 -0.39
C THR A 156 26.61 0.24 0.42
N ALA A 157 25.65 0.02 1.32
CA ALA A 157 25.52 -1.22 2.10
C ALA A 157 25.39 -2.49 1.23
N PHE A 158 25.02 -2.32 -0.05
CA PHE A 158 24.81 -3.41 -1.01
C PHE A 158 26.02 -3.69 -1.91
N ALA A 159 27.18 -3.07 -1.67
CA ALA A 159 28.40 -3.31 -2.45
C ALA A 159 28.80 -4.81 -2.44
N ASN A 160 28.49 -5.52 -1.36
CA ASN A 160 28.86 -6.93 -1.16
C ASN A 160 27.69 -7.91 -1.35
N ALA A 161 26.68 -7.53 -2.14
CA ALA A 161 25.46 -8.31 -2.36
C ALA A 161 25.69 -9.71 -2.99
N ASN A 162 26.90 -10.00 -3.48
CA ASN A 162 27.32 -11.29 -4.02
C ASN A 162 27.55 -12.39 -2.96
N HIS A 163 27.63 -12.04 -1.68
CA HIS A 163 27.85 -13.00 -0.60
C HIS A 163 26.53 -13.65 -0.17
N GLN A 164 26.26 -14.86 -0.69
CA GLN A 164 25.05 -15.61 -0.34
C GLN A 164 25.05 -15.99 1.16
N GLY A 165 23.95 -15.70 1.85
CA GLY A 165 23.76 -16.07 3.27
C GLY A 165 24.17 -15.01 4.29
N MET A 166 24.70 -13.85 3.88
CA MET A 166 24.92 -12.73 4.78
C MET A 166 23.58 -12.05 5.16
N VAL A 167 23.24 -12.11 6.44
CA VAL A 167 21.99 -11.52 6.99
C VAL A 167 22.23 -10.13 7.61
N THR A 168 23.50 -9.73 7.75
CA THR A 168 23.98 -8.51 8.38
C THR A 168 25.10 -7.89 7.53
N VAL A 169 25.05 -6.56 7.38
CA VAL A 169 26.12 -5.79 6.71
C VAL A 169 27.31 -5.72 7.66
N THR A 170 28.48 -6.19 7.21
CA THR A 170 29.72 -6.14 7.99
C THR A 170 30.54 -4.91 7.63
N GLU A 171 31.16 -4.31 8.63
CA GLU A 171 32.04 -3.13 8.56
C GLU A 171 33.47 -3.53 8.18
N THR A 172 33.58 -4.36 7.14
CA THR A 172 34.86 -4.85 6.62
C THR A 172 34.92 -4.65 5.11
N LEU A 173 36.12 -4.44 4.58
CA LEU A 173 36.35 -4.55 3.15
C LEU A 173 36.32 -6.03 2.74
N HIS A 174 35.53 -6.37 1.74
CA HIS A 174 35.44 -7.76 1.26
C HIS A 174 36.37 -7.95 0.06
N GLU A 175 36.98 -9.14 -0.02
CA GLU A 175 37.77 -9.52 -1.18
C GLU A 175 36.87 -9.79 -2.38
N LEU A 176 37.32 -9.35 -3.55
CA LEU A 176 36.66 -9.66 -4.81
C LEU A 176 37.05 -11.08 -5.24
N PRO A 177 36.12 -11.85 -5.85
CA PRO A 177 36.41 -13.22 -6.32
C PRO A 177 37.28 -13.25 -7.60
N PHE A 178 37.83 -12.11 -8.01
CA PHE A 178 38.61 -11.90 -9.23
C PHE A 178 39.57 -10.73 -9.04
N ASP A 179 40.59 -10.64 -9.91
CA ASP A 179 41.45 -9.45 -9.98
C ASP A 179 40.67 -8.28 -10.59
N PHE A 180 40.60 -7.16 -9.87
CA PHE A 180 39.83 -6.00 -10.32
C PHE A 180 40.48 -5.28 -11.52
N HIS A 181 41.80 -5.38 -11.72
CA HIS A 181 42.48 -4.77 -12.87
C HIS A 181 42.09 -5.47 -14.17
N ASP A 182 42.11 -6.80 -14.18
CA ASP A 182 41.70 -7.60 -15.34
C ASP A 182 40.24 -7.31 -15.71
N VAL A 183 39.38 -7.23 -14.71
CA VAL A 183 37.95 -6.90 -14.87
C VAL A 183 37.75 -5.49 -15.43
N LEU A 184 38.46 -4.49 -14.89
CA LEU A 184 38.37 -3.12 -15.39
C LEU A 184 38.90 -3.00 -16.82
N GLN A 185 40.01 -3.67 -17.13
CA GLN A 185 40.56 -3.71 -18.48
C GLN A 185 39.56 -4.31 -19.46
N GLU A 186 38.99 -5.46 -19.12
CA GLU A 186 38.00 -6.13 -19.96
C GLU A 186 36.76 -5.25 -20.21
N ILE A 187 36.23 -4.58 -19.19
CA ILE A 187 35.07 -3.68 -19.33
C ILE A 187 35.40 -2.48 -20.23
N ARG A 188 36.61 -1.92 -20.11
CA ARG A 188 37.06 -0.76 -20.89
C ARG A 188 37.30 -1.10 -22.35
N GLU A 189 37.89 -2.28 -22.61
CA GLU A 189 38.21 -2.75 -23.97
C GLU A 189 37.02 -3.38 -24.70
N ALA A 190 35.99 -3.82 -23.97
CA ALA A 190 34.79 -4.39 -24.55
C ALA A 190 34.14 -3.43 -25.57
N SER A 191 33.83 -3.93 -26.77
CA SER A 191 33.05 -3.19 -27.75
C SER A 191 31.61 -2.97 -27.24
N ASP A 192 30.89 -2.01 -27.82
CA ASP A 192 29.49 -1.77 -27.40
C ASP A 192 28.57 -2.96 -27.73
N SER A 193 28.92 -3.80 -28.70
CA SER A 193 28.22 -5.07 -28.96
C SER A 193 28.52 -6.15 -27.91
N ASP A 194 29.71 -6.16 -27.31
CA ASP A 194 30.15 -7.19 -26.37
C ASP A 194 29.85 -6.84 -24.91
N ILE A 195 29.63 -5.56 -24.60
CA ILE A 195 29.50 -5.06 -23.21
C ILE A 195 28.40 -5.77 -22.42
N LYS A 196 27.30 -6.17 -23.07
CA LYS A 196 26.23 -6.94 -22.42
C LYS A 196 26.66 -8.35 -22.03
N SER A 197 27.45 -9.01 -22.88
CA SER A 197 28.00 -10.34 -22.59
C SER A 197 28.98 -10.28 -21.42
N VAL A 198 29.87 -9.28 -21.45
CA VAL A 198 30.82 -8.97 -20.37
C VAL A 198 30.09 -8.67 -19.06
N GLN A 199 29.06 -7.81 -19.09
CA GLN A 199 28.22 -7.50 -17.94
C GLN A 199 27.58 -8.76 -17.32
N ASN A 200 26.95 -9.60 -18.15
CA ASN A 200 26.27 -10.81 -17.69
C ASN A 200 27.21 -11.86 -17.08
N ARG A 201 28.48 -11.90 -17.54
CA ARG A 201 29.49 -12.82 -17.01
C ARG A 201 30.08 -12.31 -15.71
N LEU A 202 30.48 -11.04 -15.67
CA LEU A 202 31.20 -10.44 -14.55
C LEU A 202 30.32 -10.15 -13.34
N MET A 203 29.08 -9.72 -13.57
CA MET A 203 28.15 -9.38 -12.49
C MET A 203 27.44 -10.59 -11.87
N ARG A 204 27.89 -11.84 -12.15
CA ARG A 204 27.29 -13.02 -11.52
C ARG A 204 27.42 -12.94 -10.00
N GLY A 205 26.29 -12.79 -9.31
CA GLY A 205 26.22 -12.59 -7.86
C GLY A 205 25.86 -11.16 -7.46
N TRP A 206 26.14 -10.16 -8.31
CA TRP A 206 25.68 -8.79 -8.08
C TRP A 206 24.35 -8.53 -8.76
N PRO A 207 23.49 -7.74 -8.12
CA PRO A 207 22.15 -7.52 -8.62
C PRO A 207 22.02 -6.52 -9.76
N ASN A 208 22.93 -5.56 -9.84
CA ASN A 208 22.93 -4.49 -10.84
C ASN A 208 24.34 -3.89 -10.99
N ALA A 209 24.55 -3.11 -12.06
CA ALA A 209 25.84 -2.49 -12.34
C ALA A 209 26.25 -1.51 -11.22
N PHE A 210 25.28 -0.88 -10.55
CA PHE A 210 25.52 0.03 -9.43
C PHE A 210 26.25 -0.65 -8.26
N THR A 211 25.69 -1.72 -7.71
CA THR A 211 26.28 -2.48 -6.59
C THR A 211 27.61 -3.13 -6.95
N PHE A 212 27.71 -3.69 -8.17
CA PHE A 212 28.96 -4.26 -8.69
C PHE A 212 30.07 -3.21 -8.79
N THR A 213 29.79 -2.05 -9.39
CA THR A 213 30.79 -0.99 -9.56
C THR A 213 31.14 -0.27 -8.27
N LYS A 214 30.23 -0.19 -7.29
CA LYS A 214 30.57 0.25 -5.92
C LYS A 214 31.53 -0.71 -5.24
N ALA A 215 31.34 -2.03 -5.40
CA ALA A 215 32.30 -3.03 -4.90
C ALA A 215 33.68 -2.88 -5.55
N LEU A 216 33.72 -2.70 -6.87
CA LEU A 216 34.97 -2.42 -7.61
C LEU A 216 35.63 -1.12 -7.13
N GLY A 217 34.83 -0.06 -6.92
CA GLY A 217 35.30 1.25 -6.47
C GLY A 217 35.94 1.19 -5.09
N GLU A 218 35.28 0.55 -4.12
CA GLU A 218 35.82 0.34 -2.77
C GLU A 218 37.17 -0.38 -2.82
N HIS A 219 37.24 -1.48 -3.58
CA HIS A 219 38.46 -2.28 -3.67
C HIS A 219 39.57 -1.51 -4.38
N ALA A 220 39.25 -0.78 -5.45
CA ALA A 220 40.21 0.01 -6.19
C ALA A 220 40.78 1.16 -5.35
N LEU A 221 39.93 1.89 -4.61
CA LEU A 221 40.37 2.93 -3.67
C LEU A 221 41.26 2.33 -2.58
N ALA A 222 40.83 1.22 -1.97
CA ALA A 222 41.59 0.57 -0.91
C ALA A 222 42.98 0.12 -1.38
N VAL A 223 43.10 -0.48 -2.57
CA VAL A 223 44.40 -0.91 -3.11
C VAL A 223 45.29 0.27 -3.51
N ASN A 224 44.70 1.40 -3.93
CA ASN A 224 45.44 2.57 -4.43
C ASN A 224 45.63 3.70 -3.40
N ARG A 225 45.20 3.52 -2.15
CA ARG A 225 45.24 4.57 -1.11
C ARG A 225 46.65 4.93 -0.64
N ASP A 226 47.62 4.02 -0.77
CA ASP A 226 48.96 4.19 -0.21
C ASP A 226 48.90 4.63 1.29
N SER A 227 49.42 5.81 1.63
CA SER A 227 49.39 6.39 2.98
C SER A 227 48.16 7.26 3.27
N THR A 228 47.23 7.42 2.32
CA THR A 228 46.00 8.21 2.51
C THR A 228 45.03 7.45 3.40
N ASP A 229 44.58 8.11 4.47
CA ASP A 229 43.50 7.61 5.31
C ASP A 229 42.20 7.56 4.51
N LEU A 230 41.58 6.39 4.45
CA LEU A 230 40.41 6.11 3.63
C LEU A 230 39.24 5.67 4.52
N PHE A 231 38.14 6.41 4.44
CA PHE A 231 36.89 6.10 5.11
C PHE A 231 35.83 5.77 4.08
N ILE A 232 35.30 4.56 4.12
CA ILE A 232 34.24 4.10 3.22
C ILE A 232 32.93 4.07 3.98
N LEU A 233 32.04 5.00 3.67
CA LEU A 233 30.70 5.05 4.24
C LEU A 233 29.73 4.25 3.36
N ARG A 234 29.01 3.30 3.93
CA ARG A 234 28.05 2.42 3.24
C ARG A 234 26.62 2.70 3.70
N PRO A 235 25.96 3.75 3.21
CA PRO A 235 24.54 3.93 3.48
C PRO A 235 23.70 2.82 2.85
N SER A 236 22.63 2.42 3.56
CA SER A 236 21.52 1.70 2.95
C SER A 236 20.69 2.62 2.07
N PHE A 237 19.45 2.27 1.75
CA PHE A 237 18.68 3.09 0.82
C PHE A 237 18.28 4.40 1.46
N VAL A 238 18.76 5.49 0.86
CA VAL A 238 18.55 6.81 1.41
C VAL A 238 17.09 7.23 1.24
N SER A 239 16.42 7.52 2.36
CA SER A 239 15.04 7.99 2.44
C SER A 239 14.99 9.51 2.68
N PRO A 240 13.79 10.14 2.61
CA PRO A 240 13.64 11.55 2.95
C PRO A 240 14.18 11.88 4.35
N ALA A 241 14.61 13.13 4.55
CA ALA A 241 15.17 13.59 5.82
C ALA A 241 14.16 13.41 6.95
N LEU A 242 14.60 12.93 8.12
CA LEU A 242 13.73 12.80 9.28
C LEU A 242 13.49 14.17 9.93
N SER A 243 14.56 14.95 10.10
CA SER A 243 14.59 16.12 10.97
C SER A 243 15.14 17.39 10.31
N GLY A 244 16.35 17.36 9.73
CA GLY A 244 17.00 18.59 9.24
C GLY A 244 17.93 18.33 8.07
N PRO A 245 18.28 19.32 7.23
CA PRO A 245 17.99 20.75 7.38
C PRO A 245 16.51 21.11 7.20
N VAL A 246 15.82 20.40 6.30
CA VAL A 246 14.38 20.50 6.13
C VAL A 246 13.81 19.11 6.33
N ALA A 247 13.03 18.91 7.39
CA ALA A 247 12.39 17.64 7.63
C ALA A 247 11.59 17.23 6.38
N GLY A 248 11.61 15.96 5.99
CA GLY A 248 10.88 15.41 4.84
C GLY A 248 11.47 15.75 3.48
N TYR A 249 12.57 16.51 3.42
CA TYR A 249 13.25 16.83 2.18
C TYR A 249 13.71 15.57 1.43
N THR A 250 13.40 15.52 0.14
CA THR A 250 13.84 14.46 -0.76
C THR A 250 13.95 14.95 -2.19
N GLU A 251 14.99 14.53 -2.90
CA GLU A 251 15.10 14.69 -4.36
C GLU A 251 15.08 13.35 -5.11
N THR A 252 15.05 12.25 -4.37
CA THR A 252 15.03 10.91 -4.94
C THR A 252 13.64 10.30 -4.81
N ALA A 253 13.24 9.65 -5.90
CA ALA A 253 12.09 8.76 -5.96
C ALA A 253 12.53 7.33 -5.62
N SER A 254 13.33 7.14 -4.56
CA SER A 254 13.74 5.79 -4.17
C SER A 254 12.48 4.94 -4.01
N ILE A 255 12.47 3.75 -4.59
CA ILE A 255 11.24 2.96 -4.80
C ILE A 255 10.36 2.84 -3.54
N PRO A 256 10.90 2.64 -2.32
CA PRO A 256 10.11 2.67 -1.10
C PRO A 256 9.47 4.03 -0.78
N ALA A 257 10.20 5.14 -0.98
CA ALA A 257 9.67 6.48 -0.81
C ALA A 257 8.58 6.78 -1.86
N ALA A 258 8.78 6.38 -3.11
CA ALA A 258 7.78 6.49 -4.17
C ALA A 258 6.49 5.73 -3.82
N PHE A 259 6.56 4.57 -3.17
CA PHE A 259 5.38 3.85 -2.68
C PHE A 259 4.65 4.58 -1.55
N VAL A 260 5.39 5.14 -0.60
CA VAL A 260 4.82 5.93 0.49
C VAL A 260 4.12 7.17 -0.07
N PHE A 261 4.75 7.86 -1.03
CA PHE A 261 4.15 9.03 -1.70
C PHE A 261 2.98 8.68 -2.60
N ALA A 262 3.04 7.56 -3.34
CA ALA A 262 1.95 7.11 -4.18
C ALA A 262 0.74 6.67 -3.33
N GLY A 263 0.97 6.04 -2.17
CA GLY A 263 -0.07 5.78 -1.17
C GLY A 263 -0.64 7.09 -0.61
N ALA A 264 0.21 8.02 -0.17
CA ALA A 264 -0.16 9.34 0.36
C ALA A 264 -0.98 10.19 -0.64
N ALA A 265 -0.66 10.10 -1.93
CA ALA A 265 -1.36 10.80 -2.99
C ALA A 265 -2.59 10.05 -3.52
N GLY A 266 -2.94 8.89 -2.94
CA GLY A 266 -4.07 8.05 -3.38
C GLY A 266 -3.87 7.35 -4.74
N VAL A 267 -2.68 7.47 -5.34
CA VAL A 267 -2.34 6.90 -6.65
C VAL A 267 -2.06 5.41 -6.58
N ALA A 268 -1.43 4.95 -5.50
CA ALA A 268 -1.22 3.53 -5.20
C ALA A 268 -2.16 3.10 -4.05
N ARG A 269 -3.14 2.25 -4.37
CA ARG A 269 -4.09 1.72 -3.37
C ARG A 269 -3.52 0.57 -2.54
N SER A 270 -2.58 -0.20 -3.12
CA SER A 270 -1.92 -1.34 -2.48
C SER A 270 -0.68 -1.75 -3.29
N PHE A 271 0.37 -2.22 -2.62
CA PHE A 271 1.53 -2.86 -3.24
C PHE A 271 1.78 -4.23 -2.61
N TYR A 272 2.38 -5.17 -3.36
CA TYR A 272 2.65 -6.52 -2.88
C TYR A 272 4.14 -6.73 -2.69
N ALA A 273 4.59 -6.79 -1.44
CA ALA A 273 5.96 -7.08 -1.07
C ALA A 273 6.03 -8.34 -0.19
N GLU A 274 7.14 -9.07 -0.25
CA GLU A 274 7.38 -10.22 0.64
C GLU A 274 7.50 -9.73 2.10
N PRO A 275 6.59 -10.13 3.01
CA PRO A 275 6.47 -9.54 4.36
C PRO A 275 7.74 -9.70 5.22
N SER A 276 8.51 -10.76 4.95
CA SER A 276 9.72 -11.11 5.68
C SER A 276 10.95 -10.30 5.25
N TYR A 277 10.91 -9.60 4.12
CA TYR A 277 12.04 -8.82 3.63
C TYR A 277 12.25 -7.55 4.46
N LYS A 278 13.53 -7.30 4.78
CA LYS A 278 13.97 -6.10 5.47
C LYS A 278 14.00 -4.95 4.47
N VAL A 279 13.30 -3.88 4.79
CA VAL A 279 13.35 -2.58 4.13
C VAL A 279 14.38 -1.76 4.88
N ASP A 280 15.61 -1.79 4.39
CA ASP A 280 16.71 -1.05 5.01
C ASP A 280 16.79 0.36 4.43
N LEU A 281 16.10 1.28 5.11
CA LEU A 281 16.02 2.70 4.76
C LEU A 281 16.77 3.52 5.79
N ILE A 282 17.60 4.46 5.34
CA ILE A 282 18.27 5.43 6.20
C ILE A 282 17.85 6.85 5.81
N PRO A 283 17.36 7.68 6.75
CA PRO A 283 17.10 9.09 6.46
C PRO A 283 18.36 9.81 5.96
N VAL A 284 18.21 10.63 4.91
CA VAL A 284 19.36 11.35 4.31
C VAL A 284 20.11 12.24 5.30
N ASP A 285 19.43 12.75 6.31
CA ASP A 285 20.04 13.56 7.37
C ASP A 285 20.96 12.75 8.28
N PHE A 286 20.62 11.49 8.57
CA PHE A 286 21.49 10.56 9.30
C PHE A 286 22.69 10.13 8.45
N CYS A 287 22.48 9.91 7.15
CA CYS A 287 23.57 9.64 6.22
C CYS A 287 24.55 10.82 6.19
N ALA A 288 24.05 12.05 6.08
CA ALA A 288 24.88 13.24 6.09
C ALA A 288 25.60 13.45 7.43
N ASP A 289 24.95 13.18 8.55
CA ASP A 289 25.59 13.21 9.87
C ASP A 289 26.73 12.21 9.98
N ALA A 290 26.57 11.01 9.43
CA ALA A 290 27.62 10.00 9.40
C ALA A 290 28.80 10.40 8.47
N VAL A 291 28.53 11.02 7.32
CA VAL A 291 29.59 11.59 6.45
C VAL A 291 30.41 12.63 7.21
N ILE A 292 29.73 13.56 7.90
CA ILE A 292 30.39 14.62 8.67
C ILE A 292 31.17 14.03 9.84
N ALA A 293 30.59 13.06 10.56
CA ALA A 293 31.28 12.37 11.65
C ALA A 293 32.55 11.65 11.16
N CYS A 294 32.50 10.95 10.03
CA CYS A 294 33.69 10.35 9.42
C CYS A 294 34.73 11.40 9.03
N GLY A 295 34.33 12.54 8.48
CA GLY A 295 35.26 13.62 8.17
C GLY A 295 35.91 14.23 9.41
N GLY A 296 35.14 14.44 10.49
CA GLY A 296 35.66 14.96 11.76
C GLY A 296 36.60 13.99 12.45
N GLU A 297 36.26 12.70 12.41
CA GLU A 297 37.10 11.61 12.90
C GLU A 297 38.39 11.46 12.08
N ALA A 298 38.32 11.66 10.75
CA ALA A 298 39.49 11.62 9.89
C ALA A 298 40.42 12.83 10.10
N LEU A 299 39.87 13.96 10.57
CA LEU A 299 40.62 15.15 10.95
C LEU A 299 41.19 15.08 12.38
N ALA A 300 40.76 14.11 13.18
CA ALA A 300 41.26 13.90 14.54
C ALA A 300 42.71 13.37 14.53
N GLU A 301 43.52 13.79 15.49
CA GLU A 301 44.84 13.18 15.69
C GLU A 301 44.68 11.72 16.16
N PRO A 302 45.43 10.76 15.60
CA PRO A 302 45.35 9.37 16.04
C PRO A 302 45.79 9.26 17.49
N GLU A 303 44.93 8.71 18.36
CA GLU A 303 45.33 8.46 19.75
C GLU A 303 46.56 7.53 19.79
N PRO A 304 47.57 7.82 20.62
CA PRO A 304 48.72 6.94 20.77
C PRO A 304 48.24 5.59 21.28
N SER A 305 48.41 4.55 20.46
CA SER A 305 47.91 3.20 20.72
C SER A 305 48.33 2.70 22.10
N SER A 306 47.39 2.66 23.05
CA SER A 306 47.59 1.95 24.31
C SER A 306 47.49 0.45 24.02
N SER A 307 48.57 -0.27 24.33
CA SER A 307 48.65 -1.72 24.19
C SER A 307 47.64 -2.40 25.14
N SER A 308 46.45 -2.76 24.65
CA SER A 308 45.53 -3.62 25.38
C SER A 308 45.33 -4.95 24.64
N SER A 309 45.86 -6.01 25.24
CA SER A 309 45.66 -7.40 24.88
C SER A 309 44.17 -7.77 24.84
N SER A 310 43.63 -8.10 23.67
CA SER A 310 42.33 -8.76 23.56
C SER A 310 42.51 -10.27 23.38
N SER A 311 41.96 -11.03 24.32
CA SER A 311 41.82 -12.48 24.24
C SER A 311 40.72 -12.82 23.21
N ALA A 312 41.10 -13.44 22.11
CA ALA A 312 40.15 -13.97 21.11
C ALA A 312 39.37 -15.18 21.67
N PRO A 313 38.05 -15.30 21.41
CA PRO A 313 37.32 -16.52 21.70
C PRO A 313 37.57 -17.58 20.62
N ALA A 314 37.68 -18.83 21.04
CA ALA A 314 38.05 -19.99 20.23
C ALA A 314 37.11 -20.24 19.05
N SER A 315 37.68 -20.42 17.86
CA SER A 315 37.02 -20.93 16.66
C SER A 315 36.89 -22.47 16.70
N ALA A 316 35.77 -22.97 16.21
CA ALA A 316 35.48 -24.40 16.01
C ALA A 316 36.21 -24.95 14.75
N PRO A 317 36.51 -26.27 14.67
CA PRO A 317 37.52 -26.80 13.76
C PRO A 317 37.05 -26.92 12.30
N VAL A 318 37.94 -26.52 11.38
CA VAL A 318 37.80 -26.71 9.93
C VAL A 318 38.41 -28.06 9.51
N SER A 319 37.69 -28.79 8.67
CA SER A 319 38.09 -30.08 8.10
C SER A 319 39.29 -29.98 7.15
N PRO A 320 40.23 -30.94 7.13
CA PRO A 320 41.47 -30.84 6.37
C PRO A 320 41.25 -31.23 4.90
N GLY A 321 41.47 -30.26 4.00
CA GLY A 321 41.46 -30.57 2.57
C GLY A 321 41.48 -29.35 1.67
N ARG A 322 42.58 -28.59 1.67
CA ARG A 322 43.07 -27.77 0.53
C ARG A 322 44.37 -27.02 0.85
N GLU A 323 45.35 -27.68 1.47
CA GLU A 323 46.74 -27.20 1.49
C GLU A 323 47.44 -27.58 0.19
N ARG A 324 47.14 -26.91 -0.94
CA ARG A 324 47.94 -27.02 -2.17
C ARG A 324 47.62 -25.97 -3.24
N GLU A 325 47.48 -24.70 -2.88
CA GLU A 325 47.44 -23.63 -3.91
C GLU A 325 48.01 -22.25 -3.49
N GLU A 326 48.50 -22.09 -2.25
CA GLU A 326 49.01 -20.80 -1.73
C GLU A 326 50.47 -20.45 -2.08
N ARG A 327 51.09 -21.10 -3.08
CA ARG A 327 52.53 -20.89 -3.37
C ARG A 327 52.86 -20.16 -4.68
N ARG A 328 51.95 -19.38 -5.27
CA ARG A 328 52.27 -18.72 -6.56
C ARG A 328 52.09 -17.21 -6.74
N ASN A 329 51.63 -16.44 -5.75
CA ASN A 329 51.60 -14.97 -5.86
C ASN A 329 52.35 -14.27 -4.73
N THR A 330 53.68 -14.41 -4.73
CA THR A 330 54.59 -13.54 -3.97
C THR A 330 55.28 -12.57 -4.92
N ARG A 331 54.65 -11.43 -5.18
CA ARG A 331 55.33 -10.18 -5.58
C ARG A 331 54.71 -9.02 -4.80
N GLY A 332 55.44 -8.52 -3.81
CA GLY A 332 55.19 -7.22 -3.17
C GLY A 332 54.41 -7.23 -1.85
N ARG A 333 54.86 -7.94 -0.81
CA ARG A 333 54.42 -7.62 0.57
C ARG A 333 55.11 -6.34 1.04
N ARG A 334 54.45 -5.19 0.94
CA ARG A 334 54.79 -3.97 1.70
C ARG A 334 54.47 -4.20 3.19
N ARG A 335 55.20 -3.57 4.10
CA ARG A 335 55.04 -3.73 5.56
C ARG A 335 53.72 -3.08 6.01
N GLU A 336 53.00 -3.70 6.95
CA GLU A 336 51.74 -3.21 7.53
C GLU A 336 51.81 -1.82 8.18
N GLY A 337 53.01 -1.27 8.42
CA GLY A 337 53.22 0.05 9.03
C GLY A 337 53.25 1.25 8.07
N ASP A 338 53.13 1.05 6.75
CA ASP A 338 53.19 2.12 5.73
C ASP A 338 51.81 2.48 5.12
N LEU A 339 50.73 1.84 5.57
CA LEU A 339 49.38 2.04 5.02
C LEU A 339 48.58 2.99 5.91
N GLY A 340 47.91 3.97 5.28
CA GLY A 340 46.95 4.83 5.96
C GLY A 340 45.77 4.03 6.52
N ARG A 341 45.09 4.62 7.51
CA ARG A 341 43.91 4.07 8.19
C ARG A 341 42.84 3.72 7.16
N LEU A 342 42.24 2.53 7.30
CA LEU A 342 41.12 2.10 6.46
C LEU A 342 39.94 1.76 7.35
N GLU A 343 38.93 2.62 7.32
CA GLU A 343 37.68 2.42 8.06
C GLU A 343 36.53 2.18 7.10
N VAL A 344 35.67 1.21 7.43
CA VAL A 344 34.46 0.91 6.67
C VAL A 344 33.29 1.03 7.62
N VAL A 345 32.39 2.00 7.39
CA VAL A 345 31.29 2.30 8.29
C VAL A 345 29.97 2.05 7.58
N ALA A 346 29.12 1.19 8.14
CA ALA A 346 27.82 0.87 7.57
C ALA A 346 26.73 1.73 8.21
N VAL A 347 26.00 2.51 7.39
CA VAL A 347 24.90 3.34 7.88
C VAL A 347 23.58 2.69 7.48
N SER A 348 23.09 1.84 8.37
CA SER A 348 21.97 0.94 8.09
C SER A 348 21.04 0.82 9.29
N THR A 349 19.74 0.69 9.02
CA THR A 349 18.74 0.35 10.06
C THR A 349 18.68 -1.15 10.31
N SER A 350 19.18 -1.99 9.41
CA SER A 350 19.03 -3.45 9.47
C SER A 350 19.75 -4.13 10.64
N ALA A 351 20.77 -3.47 11.22
CA ALA A 351 21.50 -3.89 12.42
C ALA A 351 20.90 -3.34 13.74
N LEU A 352 20.19 -2.21 13.70
CA LEU A 352 19.66 -1.52 14.88
C LEU A 352 18.14 -1.72 15.08
N ASN A 353 17.37 -1.76 13.99
CA ASN A 353 15.93 -2.00 13.97
C ASN A 353 15.45 -2.33 12.53
N PRO A 354 15.44 -3.61 12.11
CA PRO A 354 15.08 -3.99 10.75
C PRO A 354 13.59 -3.75 10.50
N ALA A 355 13.25 -2.64 9.83
CA ALA A 355 11.89 -2.42 9.36
C ALA A 355 11.55 -3.49 8.30
N ARG A 356 10.43 -4.18 8.49
CA ARG A 356 9.90 -5.13 7.50
C ARG A 356 8.87 -4.44 6.65
N TRP A 357 8.69 -4.91 5.42
CA TRP A 357 7.58 -4.46 4.57
C TRP A 357 6.22 -4.59 5.28
N GLU A 358 6.04 -5.62 6.11
CA GLU A 358 4.86 -5.78 6.95
C GLU A 358 4.64 -4.61 7.91
N MET A 359 5.71 -4.11 8.55
CA MET A 359 5.63 -3.00 9.51
C MET A 359 5.29 -1.69 8.80
N LEU A 360 5.91 -1.45 7.63
CA LEU A 360 5.61 -0.27 6.82
C LEU A 360 4.17 -0.32 6.29
N ALA A 361 3.72 -1.46 5.76
CA ALA A 361 2.36 -1.65 5.28
C ALA A 361 1.32 -1.49 6.40
N ARG A 362 1.58 -2.07 7.60
CA ARG A 362 0.72 -1.86 8.78
C ARG A 362 0.69 -0.39 9.20
N THR A 363 1.82 0.31 9.18
CA THR A 363 1.90 1.72 9.57
C THR A 363 1.16 2.62 8.59
N VAL A 364 1.32 2.39 7.28
CA VAL A 364 0.59 3.11 6.22
C VAL A 364 -0.91 2.81 6.32
N ASN A 365 -1.30 1.55 6.53
CA ASN A 365 -2.70 1.17 6.71
C ASN A 365 -3.31 1.75 7.98
N LEU A 366 -2.61 1.70 9.12
CA LEU A 366 -3.02 2.33 10.38
C LEU A 366 -3.15 3.84 10.20
N TYR A 367 -2.21 4.47 9.50
CA TYR A 367 -2.26 5.90 9.19
C TYR A 367 -3.52 6.29 8.43
N PHE A 368 -3.85 5.57 7.34
CA PHE A 368 -5.07 5.84 6.56
C PHE A 368 -6.36 5.38 7.24
N HIS A 369 -6.29 4.39 8.13
CA HIS A 369 -7.41 3.94 8.93
C HIS A 369 -7.75 4.95 10.04
N GLU A 370 -6.73 5.53 10.69
CA GLU A 370 -6.89 6.56 11.72
C GLU A 370 -7.10 7.96 11.13
N ASN A 371 -6.66 8.18 9.89
CA ASN A 371 -6.80 9.44 9.16
C ASN A 371 -7.34 9.14 7.75
N PRO A 372 -8.63 8.80 7.62
CA PRO A 372 -9.25 8.60 6.32
C PRO A 372 -9.13 9.90 5.52
N VAL A 373 -8.46 9.83 4.38
CA VAL A 373 -8.41 10.94 3.42
C VAL A 373 -9.83 11.07 2.87
N PRO A 374 -10.54 12.19 3.09
CA PRO A 374 -11.90 12.33 2.62
C PRO A 374 -11.94 12.27 1.09
N GLU A 375 -12.99 11.66 0.53
CA GLU A 375 -13.09 11.30 -0.89
C GLU A 375 -12.89 12.48 -1.85
N ASP A 376 -13.13 13.70 -1.40
CA ASP A 376 -12.94 14.94 -2.12
C ASP A 376 -11.46 15.39 -2.23
N GLN A 377 -10.58 14.93 -1.34
CA GLN A 377 -9.13 15.18 -1.37
C GLN A 377 -8.35 14.12 -2.18
N LEU A 378 -9.03 13.06 -2.64
CA LEU A 378 -8.50 12.05 -3.55
C LEU A 378 -8.56 12.47 -5.04
N MET A 379 -9.06 13.67 -5.33
CA MET A 379 -9.11 14.28 -6.65
C MET A 379 -8.06 15.39 -6.75
N GLY A 380 -7.32 15.43 -7.87
CA GLY A 380 -6.10 16.22 -8.07
C GLY A 380 -6.18 17.75 -7.81
N PRO A 381 -5.05 18.46 -7.93
CA PRO A 381 -4.86 19.79 -7.36
C PRO A 381 -5.64 20.85 -8.12
N ARG A 382 -6.73 21.35 -7.52
CA ARG A 382 -7.17 22.74 -7.72
C ARG A 382 -7.52 23.37 -6.38
N ALA A 383 -6.68 24.33 -6.00
CA ALA A 383 -6.91 25.22 -4.89
C ALA A 383 -8.22 26.00 -5.06
N ALA A 384 -8.99 26.14 -3.98
CA ALA A 384 -9.72 27.37 -3.67
C ALA A 384 -10.00 27.43 -2.16
N SER A 385 -9.78 28.62 -1.63
CA SER A 385 -9.70 29.05 -0.24
C SER A 385 -11.05 29.22 0.48
N ASN A 386 -10.98 29.11 1.82
CA ASN A 386 -11.69 29.88 2.87
C ASN A 386 -12.64 29.08 3.80
N GLY A 387 -12.40 29.22 5.12
CA GLY A 387 -13.41 28.99 6.16
C GLY A 387 -12.85 28.39 7.47
N LEU A 388 -12.76 29.20 8.52
CA LEU A 388 -12.16 28.94 9.84
C LEU A 388 -12.87 27.88 10.73
N THR A 389 -12.03 27.08 11.41
CA THR A 389 -11.94 26.87 12.90
C THR A 389 -13.08 26.19 13.68
N VAL A 390 -12.67 25.56 14.81
CA VAL A 390 -13.43 24.90 15.92
C VAL A 390 -13.41 23.36 15.76
N GLU A 391 -12.81 22.51 16.61
CA GLU A 391 -12.41 22.62 18.01
C GLU A 391 -11.33 21.56 18.35
N LEU A 392 -10.53 21.87 19.37
CA LEU A 392 -9.32 21.16 19.79
C LEU A 392 -9.58 20.47 21.14
N ARG A 393 -9.64 19.14 21.20
CA ARG A 393 -9.54 18.30 22.43
C ARG A 393 -9.56 16.82 22.01
N THR A 394 -8.63 15.92 22.36
CA THR A 394 -7.84 15.78 23.59
C THR A 394 -6.54 15.00 23.31
N SER A 395 -5.49 15.36 24.04
CA SER A 395 -4.13 14.82 24.03
C SER A 395 -3.98 13.32 24.33
N ILE A 396 -3.10 12.63 23.60
CA ILE A 396 -1.84 11.97 24.06
C ILE A 396 -1.35 11.02 22.94
N HIS A 397 -0.57 11.55 21.97
CA HIS A 397 0.43 10.82 21.14
C HIS A 397 1.32 11.79 20.32
N LYS A 398 1.58 12.97 20.89
CA LYS A 398 1.69 14.24 20.15
C LYS A 398 3.07 14.62 19.60
N HIS A 399 4.10 13.77 19.53
CA HIS A 399 5.46 14.23 19.13
C HIS A 399 6.12 13.56 17.93
N ARG A 400 5.44 12.66 17.19
CA ARG A 400 5.97 12.12 15.92
C ARG A 400 5.11 12.37 14.68
N LEU A 401 3.81 12.61 14.86
CA LEU A 401 2.83 12.75 13.76
C LEU A 401 2.49 14.22 13.39
N ALA A 402 2.77 15.19 14.26
CA ALA A 402 2.49 16.61 13.99
C ALA A 402 3.35 17.18 12.85
N VAL A 403 4.61 16.76 12.76
CA VAL A 403 5.54 17.16 11.69
C VAL A 403 5.13 16.59 10.33
N ALA A 404 4.53 15.39 10.31
CA ALA A 404 3.94 14.81 9.11
C ALA A 404 2.68 15.58 8.67
N ARG A 405 1.82 15.97 9.63
CA ARG A 405 0.56 16.68 9.39
C ARG A 405 0.74 18.12 8.89
N GLU A 406 1.66 18.89 9.49
CA GLU A 406 1.97 20.26 9.05
C GLU A 406 2.60 20.27 7.64
N LYS A 407 3.41 19.26 7.32
CA LYS A 407 3.98 19.11 5.97
C LYS A 407 2.99 18.58 4.96
N GLN A 408 2.09 17.69 5.31
CA GLN A 408 1.07 17.20 4.38
C GLN A 408 0.14 18.35 3.94
N GLN A 409 -0.22 19.25 4.87
CA GLN A 409 -0.94 20.47 4.50
C GLN A 409 -0.09 21.40 3.62
N ARG A 410 1.19 21.66 3.95
CA ARG A 410 2.06 22.49 3.10
C ARG A 410 2.37 21.88 1.72
N LEU A 411 2.51 20.56 1.61
CA LEU A 411 2.80 19.79 0.40
C LEU A 411 1.68 19.90 -0.64
N PHE A 412 0.41 19.89 -0.18
CA PHE A 412 -0.76 19.94 -1.05
C PHE A 412 -1.40 21.33 -1.15
N SER A 413 -1.06 22.29 -0.26
CA SER A 413 -1.57 23.67 -0.33
C SER A 413 -0.66 24.63 -1.11
N ALA A 414 0.64 24.35 -1.25
CA ALA A 414 1.57 25.25 -1.94
C ALA A 414 1.75 24.79 -3.40
N SER A 415 1.05 25.46 -4.32
CA SER A 415 1.10 25.23 -5.78
C SER A 415 2.50 25.37 -6.43
N ASN A 416 3.54 25.74 -5.67
CA ASN A 416 4.88 26.03 -6.17
C ASN A 416 6.06 25.37 -5.40
N SER A 417 5.82 24.50 -4.41
CA SER A 417 6.94 23.87 -3.66
C SER A 417 7.74 22.90 -4.55
N SER A 418 9.06 22.79 -4.34
CA SER A 418 9.86 21.79 -5.07
C SER A 418 9.49 20.37 -4.69
N HIS A 419 8.94 20.14 -3.49
CA HIS A 419 8.30 18.87 -3.12
C HIS A 419 7.08 18.52 -4.00
N ALA A 420 6.19 19.48 -4.30
CA ALA A 420 5.07 19.24 -5.21
C ALA A 420 5.56 18.94 -6.64
N ARG A 421 6.63 19.63 -7.07
CA ARG A 421 7.30 19.33 -8.36
C ARG A 421 8.00 17.97 -8.33
N ALA A 422 8.62 17.55 -7.23
CA ALA A 422 9.26 16.25 -7.08
C ALA A 422 8.23 15.12 -7.07
N ALA A 423 7.17 15.22 -6.27
CA ALA A 423 6.06 14.27 -6.25
C ALA A 423 5.37 14.17 -7.62
N LYS A 424 5.12 15.31 -8.28
CA LYS A 424 4.60 15.35 -9.65
C LYS A 424 5.57 14.71 -10.65
N LYS A 425 6.88 14.99 -10.56
CA LYS A 425 7.93 14.39 -11.39
C LYS A 425 8.08 12.88 -11.13
N VAL A 426 7.87 12.40 -9.91
CA VAL A 426 7.82 10.96 -9.57
C VAL A 426 6.63 10.31 -10.26
N LEU A 427 5.45 10.91 -10.13
CA LEU A 427 4.20 10.44 -10.75
C LEU A 427 4.29 10.48 -12.29
N GLU A 428 4.88 11.53 -12.86
CA GLU A 428 4.98 11.77 -14.31
C GLU A 428 6.19 11.12 -14.98
N GLN A 429 7.32 10.87 -14.31
CA GLN A 429 8.51 10.31 -14.98
C GLN A 429 8.76 8.86 -14.63
N GLN A 430 8.51 8.47 -13.37
CA GLN A 430 8.80 7.10 -12.90
C GLN A 430 7.57 6.20 -12.91
N LEU A 431 6.37 6.76 -12.79
CA LEU A 431 5.13 5.98 -12.80
C LEU A 431 4.35 6.13 -14.12
N GLU A 432 4.58 7.17 -14.93
CA GLU A 432 3.87 7.39 -16.22
C GLU A 432 3.94 6.20 -17.19
N PRO A 433 5.08 5.51 -17.39
CA PRO A 433 5.12 4.29 -18.22
C PRO A 433 4.25 3.14 -17.66
N PHE A 434 3.94 3.19 -16.36
CA PHE A 434 3.24 2.14 -15.62
C PHE A 434 1.77 2.49 -15.32
N MET A 435 1.31 3.71 -15.64
CA MET A 435 -0.02 4.23 -15.26
C MET A 435 -1.20 3.73 -16.11
N ASN A 436 -1.08 2.59 -16.79
CA ASN A 436 -2.18 1.98 -17.54
C ASN A 436 -2.48 0.57 -17.02
N SER A 437 -3.48 0.47 -16.13
CA SER A 437 -4.03 -0.77 -15.57
C SER A 437 -2.99 -1.68 -14.87
N GLU A 438 -3.46 -2.73 -14.21
CA GLU A 438 -2.66 -3.61 -13.35
C GLU A 438 -1.39 -4.19 -14.01
N TRP A 439 -0.25 -4.16 -13.32
CA TRP A 439 1.01 -4.74 -13.80
C TRP A 439 1.53 -5.83 -12.86
N VAL A 440 1.75 -7.01 -13.42
CA VAL A 440 2.43 -8.14 -12.77
C VAL A 440 3.85 -8.20 -13.31
N PHE A 441 4.85 -7.94 -12.47
CA PHE A 441 6.25 -7.94 -12.86
C PHE A 441 6.76 -9.39 -12.84
N GLN A 442 6.78 -10.01 -14.02
CA GLN A 442 7.34 -11.34 -14.24
C GLN A 442 8.47 -11.20 -15.27
N GLY A 443 9.67 -11.68 -14.93
CA GLY A 443 10.86 -11.53 -15.78
C GLY A 443 10.65 -11.99 -17.23
N GLU A 444 9.91 -13.09 -17.43
CA GLU A 444 9.56 -13.60 -18.76
C GLU A 444 8.62 -12.69 -19.57
N LYS A 445 7.66 -12.01 -18.91
CA LYS A 445 6.69 -11.13 -19.60
C LYS A 445 7.30 -9.78 -19.97
N LEU A 446 8.24 -9.28 -19.18
CA LEU A 446 8.98 -8.05 -19.47
C LEU A 446 10.01 -8.27 -20.59
N ALA A 447 10.59 -9.46 -20.68
CA ALA A 447 11.38 -9.88 -21.85
C ALA A 447 10.52 -9.92 -23.13
N LEU A 448 9.31 -10.47 -23.06
CA LEU A 448 8.32 -10.47 -24.15
C LEU A 448 7.85 -9.06 -24.56
N LEU A 449 7.70 -8.14 -23.62
CA LEU A 449 7.41 -6.73 -23.90
C LEU A 449 8.58 -6.07 -24.66
N ALA A 450 9.81 -6.37 -24.25
CA ALA A 450 11.02 -5.86 -24.88
C ALA A 450 11.17 -6.30 -26.35
N GLU A 451 10.73 -7.53 -26.67
CA GLU A 451 10.67 -8.05 -28.04
C GLU A 451 9.65 -7.32 -28.92
N ARG A 452 8.62 -6.72 -28.31
CA ARG A 452 7.49 -6.05 -29.02
C ARG A 452 7.63 -4.54 -29.14
N LEU A 453 8.58 -3.91 -28.43
CA LEU A 453 8.84 -2.47 -28.53
C LEU A 453 9.46 -2.10 -29.88
N SER A 454 9.00 -1.00 -30.49
CA SER A 454 9.60 -0.45 -31.71
C SER A 454 10.93 0.24 -31.41
N ASP A 455 11.76 0.49 -32.44
CA ASP A 455 13.02 1.22 -32.26
C ASP A 455 12.83 2.68 -31.84
N GLU A 456 11.68 3.26 -32.19
CA GLU A 456 11.28 4.62 -31.81
C GLU A 456 10.87 4.69 -30.32
N ASP A 457 10.08 3.72 -29.83
CA ASP A 457 9.72 3.60 -28.40
C ASP A 457 10.95 3.39 -27.51
N ARG A 458 11.94 2.64 -28.01
CA ARG A 458 13.21 2.39 -27.31
C ARG A 458 14.06 3.65 -27.16
N GLN A 459 14.09 4.51 -28.18
CA GLN A 459 14.77 5.81 -28.09
C GLN A 459 14.05 6.78 -27.13
N HIS A 460 12.73 6.72 -27.06
CA HIS A 460 11.93 7.55 -26.17
C HIS A 460 12.04 7.15 -24.69
N LEU A 461 12.06 5.85 -24.38
CA LEU A 461 12.09 5.32 -23.01
C LEU A 461 13.46 5.42 -22.34
N LYS A 462 14.54 5.70 -23.09
CA LYS A 462 15.94 5.80 -22.61
C LYS A 462 16.44 4.60 -21.77
N LEU A 463 15.72 3.48 -21.79
CA LEU A 463 15.95 2.30 -20.98
C LEU A 463 15.94 1.06 -21.89
N ASP A 464 17.06 0.36 -22.02
CA ASP A 464 17.11 -0.89 -22.79
C ASP A 464 16.61 -2.07 -21.96
N VAL A 465 15.30 -2.32 -22.08
CA VAL A 465 14.52 -3.36 -21.39
C VAL A 465 15.12 -4.77 -21.56
N ARG A 466 15.92 -5.01 -22.62
CA ARG A 466 16.59 -6.31 -22.89
C ARG A 466 17.89 -6.50 -22.12
N SER A 467 18.47 -5.43 -21.61
CA SER A 467 19.75 -5.45 -20.86
C SER A 467 19.55 -5.68 -19.35
N ILE A 468 18.30 -5.73 -18.91
CA ILE A 468 17.92 -5.79 -17.51
C ILE A 468 17.74 -7.26 -17.10
N VAL A 469 18.51 -7.71 -16.12
CA VAL A 469 18.25 -8.99 -15.44
C VAL A 469 17.03 -8.78 -14.55
N TRP A 470 15.84 -8.96 -15.11
CA TRP A 470 14.57 -8.58 -14.49
C TRP A 470 14.37 -9.17 -13.09
N ASP A 471 14.73 -10.43 -12.87
CA ASP A 471 14.64 -11.04 -11.54
C ASP A 471 15.56 -10.39 -10.51
N GLY A 472 16.75 -9.92 -10.92
CA GLY A 472 17.65 -9.15 -10.07
C GLY A 472 17.16 -7.71 -9.88
N TYR A 473 16.73 -7.07 -10.97
CA TYR A 473 16.17 -5.71 -10.96
C TYR A 473 14.95 -5.60 -10.03
N LEU A 474 14.00 -6.54 -10.11
CA LEU A 474 12.81 -6.56 -9.25
C LEU A 474 13.12 -6.92 -7.79
N LYS A 475 14.12 -7.77 -7.54
CA LYS A 475 14.56 -8.10 -6.19
C LYS A 475 15.32 -6.96 -5.51
N ILE A 476 16.06 -6.15 -6.26
CA ILE A 476 16.97 -5.14 -5.70
C ILE A 476 16.46 -3.72 -5.80
N LEU A 477 15.83 -3.33 -6.91
CA LEU A 477 15.22 -2.00 -7.04
C LEU A 477 13.77 -2.03 -6.52
N CYS A 478 13.02 -3.10 -6.77
CA CYS A 478 11.64 -3.22 -6.29
C CYS A 478 11.48 -3.97 -4.96
N TYR A 479 12.57 -4.42 -4.30
CA TYR A 479 12.55 -5.07 -2.97
C TYR A 479 11.56 -6.24 -2.83
N GLY A 480 11.42 -7.04 -3.88
CA GLY A 480 10.45 -8.13 -3.90
C GLY A 480 9.01 -7.66 -4.14
N VAL A 481 8.81 -6.45 -4.66
CA VAL A 481 7.51 -6.02 -5.16
C VAL A 481 7.22 -6.70 -6.50
N GLU A 482 6.27 -7.64 -6.49
CA GLU A 482 5.95 -8.49 -7.64
C GLU A 482 4.80 -7.92 -8.49
N ARG A 483 4.01 -6.97 -7.97
CA ARG A 483 2.77 -6.49 -8.61
C ARG A 483 2.32 -5.11 -8.14
N PHE A 484 1.79 -4.30 -9.06
CA PHE A 484 1.30 -2.93 -8.83
C PHE A 484 -0.14 -2.75 -9.33
N LEU A 485 -0.90 -1.91 -8.63
CA LEU A 485 -2.21 -1.40 -9.04
C LEU A 485 -2.16 0.13 -9.04
N LEU A 486 -2.11 0.74 -10.23
CA LEU A 486 -2.01 2.19 -10.43
C LEU A 486 -3.34 2.76 -10.93
N HIS A 487 -3.69 3.97 -10.48
CA HIS A 487 -4.86 4.69 -10.99
C HIS A 487 -4.54 5.38 -12.33
N ASN A 488 -5.49 5.37 -13.26
CA ASN A 488 -5.31 5.97 -14.58
C ASN A 488 -5.52 7.51 -14.49
N LEU A 489 -4.51 8.31 -14.87
CA LEU A 489 -4.56 9.79 -14.82
C LEU A 489 -4.96 10.44 -16.16
N LYS A 490 -5.05 9.68 -17.27
CA LYS A 490 -5.33 10.20 -18.63
C LYS A 490 -6.71 9.83 -19.22
N ALA A 491 -7.60 9.23 -18.44
CA ALA A 491 -8.97 9.01 -18.91
C ALA A 491 -9.73 10.34 -18.94
N GLN A 492 -9.87 10.95 -20.12
CA GLN A 492 -10.95 11.90 -20.33
C GLN A 492 -12.27 11.17 -20.08
N PRO A 493 -13.19 11.72 -19.26
CA PRO A 493 -14.48 11.10 -19.06
C PRO A 493 -15.26 11.14 -20.39
N PRO A 494 -16.06 10.11 -20.71
CA PRO A 494 -17.11 10.29 -21.71
C PRO A 494 -17.99 11.46 -21.24
N ALA A 495 -18.33 12.35 -22.17
CA ALA A 495 -19.21 13.48 -21.87
C ALA A 495 -20.53 12.95 -21.33
N VAL A 496 -20.73 13.11 -20.02
CA VAL A 496 -22.01 12.88 -19.35
C VAL A 496 -22.38 14.18 -18.66
N THR A 497 -23.51 14.71 -19.11
CA THR A 497 -24.17 15.90 -18.60
C THR A 497 -24.29 15.84 -17.09
N MET A 498 -23.82 16.91 -16.42
CA MET A 498 -23.86 17.11 -14.98
C MET A 498 -25.28 16.88 -14.43
N THR A 499 -25.46 15.92 -13.53
CA THR A 499 -26.33 16.06 -12.33
C THR A 499 -25.88 15.11 -11.21
N SER A 500 -25.46 15.73 -10.09
CA SER A 500 -25.35 15.27 -8.69
C SER A 500 -24.74 13.88 -8.32
N GLU A 501 -23.55 13.98 -7.71
CA GLU A 501 -22.94 13.16 -6.65
C GLU A 501 -22.60 11.66 -6.89
N PRO A 502 -21.33 11.24 -6.69
CA PRO A 502 -20.94 9.84 -6.56
C PRO A 502 -21.19 9.31 -5.12
N MET A 503 -21.71 8.08 -5.01
CA MET A 503 -22.09 7.43 -3.74
C MET A 503 -20.95 6.60 -3.14
N PRO A 504 -20.81 6.57 -1.79
CA PRO A 504 -19.81 5.78 -1.08
C PRO A 504 -20.09 4.27 -1.10
N CYS A 505 -19.03 3.47 -1.18
CA CYS A 505 -19.08 2.00 -1.16
C CYS A 505 -19.41 1.49 0.26
N GLY A 506 -20.57 0.84 0.45
CA GLY A 506 -20.87 0.08 1.67
C GLY A 506 -22.31 0.15 2.20
N VAL A 507 -23.15 1.05 1.68
CA VAL A 507 -24.53 1.25 2.17
C VAL A 507 -25.48 1.18 0.98
N SER A 508 -26.43 0.23 0.98
CA SER A 508 -27.31 -0.02 -0.17
C SER A 508 -28.78 -0.14 0.24
N ARG A 509 -29.51 0.97 0.21
CA ARG A 509 -30.97 1.00 0.38
C ARG A 509 -31.63 0.42 -0.87
N VAL A 510 -32.62 -0.45 -0.70
CA VAL A 510 -33.44 -0.96 -1.81
C VAL A 510 -34.85 -0.41 -1.65
N SER A 511 -35.39 0.26 -2.65
CA SER A 511 -36.76 0.78 -2.65
C SER A 511 -37.51 0.29 -3.88
N TRP A 512 -38.82 0.16 -3.75
CA TRP A 512 -39.68 -0.26 -4.86
C TRP A 512 -41.02 0.48 -4.82
N ASP A 513 -41.52 0.75 -6.01
CA ASP A 513 -42.88 1.19 -6.26
C ASP A 513 -43.44 0.33 -7.40
N ILE A 514 -44.13 -0.75 -7.04
CA ILE A 514 -44.62 -1.76 -7.98
C ILE A 514 -46.13 -1.60 -8.11
N ASP A 515 -46.57 -1.04 -9.23
CA ASP A 515 -47.99 -0.97 -9.57
C ASP A 515 -48.55 -2.37 -9.83
N HIS A 516 -47.88 -3.15 -10.68
CA HIS A 516 -48.15 -4.57 -10.83
C HIS A 516 -47.01 -5.36 -11.48
N PHE A 517 -46.91 -6.63 -11.10
CA PHE A 517 -46.07 -7.62 -11.78
C PHE A 517 -46.94 -8.78 -12.26
N SER A 518 -46.88 -9.08 -13.56
CA SER A 518 -47.71 -10.11 -14.20
C SER A 518 -46.90 -11.12 -14.99
N VAL A 519 -47.29 -12.39 -14.94
CA VAL A 519 -46.68 -13.46 -15.75
C VAL A 519 -47.68 -14.01 -16.77
N PRO A 520 -47.24 -14.46 -17.96
CA PRO A 520 -48.12 -15.08 -18.93
C PRO A 520 -48.67 -16.41 -18.41
N LYS A 521 -49.98 -16.63 -18.59
CA LYS A 521 -50.68 -17.87 -18.27
C LYS A 521 -51.53 -18.28 -19.47
N LYS A 522 -51.78 -19.59 -19.68
CA LYS A 522 -52.69 -20.03 -20.75
C LYS A 522 -54.03 -19.30 -20.62
N GLY A 523 -54.35 -18.43 -21.59
CA GLY A 523 -55.57 -17.62 -21.63
C GLY A 523 -55.49 -16.18 -21.08
N GLY A 524 -54.29 -15.66 -20.74
CA GLY A 524 -54.15 -14.25 -20.31
C GLY A 524 -52.86 -13.98 -19.52
N SER A 525 -52.87 -12.95 -18.67
CA SER A 525 -51.79 -12.66 -17.72
C SER A 525 -52.28 -12.86 -16.27
N LEU A 526 -51.42 -13.42 -15.42
CA LEU A 526 -51.67 -13.57 -14.00
C LEU A 526 -50.90 -12.50 -13.24
N LYS A 527 -51.61 -11.60 -12.56
CA LYS A 527 -51.03 -10.61 -11.65
C LYS A 527 -50.56 -11.30 -10.37
N LEU A 528 -49.26 -11.25 -10.11
CA LEU A 528 -48.62 -11.85 -8.93
C LEU A 528 -48.35 -10.85 -7.81
N LEU A 529 -48.10 -9.57 -8.16
CA LEU A 529 -47.96 -8.47 -7.20
C LEU A 529 -48.77 -7.27 -7.69
N GLN A 530 -49.37 -6.53 -6.76
CA GLN A 530 -50.29 -5.43 -7.04
C GLN A 530 -50.15 -4.33 -5.98
N GLY A 531 -49.77 -3.12 -6.41
CA GLY A 531 -49.70 -1.92 -5.56
C GLY A 531 -48.77 -2.07 -4.35
N VAL A 532 -47.62 -2.71 -4.54
CA VAL A 532 -46.65 -2.97 -3.46
C VAL A 532 -45.61 -1.85 -3.47
N LYS A 533 -45.54 -1.06 -2.39
CA LYS A 533 -44.59 0.05 -2.25
C LYS A 533 -43.82 -0.06 -0.95
N GLY A 534 -42.52 0.20 -0.96
CA GLY A 534 -41.71 0.10 0.27
C GLY A 534 -40.22 0.27 0.06
N SER A 535 -39.47 0.05 1.13
CA SER A 535 -38.01 0.08 1.14
C SER A 535 -37.40 -0.82 2.22
N LEU A 536 -36.18 -1.27 1.96
CA LEU A 536 -35.30 -2.00 2.86
C LEU A 536 -34.12 -1.10 3.23
N GLU A 537 -33.86 -0.99 4.52
CA GLU A 537 -32.80 -0.13 5.04
C GLU A 537 -31.53 -0.94 5.37
N PRO A 538 -30.34 -0.35 5.15
CA PRO A 538 -29.06 -0.92 5.57
C PRO A 538 -28.99 -1.14 7.09
N GLY A 539 -28.43 -2.27 7.50
CA GLY A 539 -28.32 -2.64 8.92
C GLY A 539 -29.58 -3.24 9.54
N GLN A 540 -30.66 -3.39 8.76
CA GLN A 540 -31.92 -4.00 9.20
C GLN A 540 -32.13 -5.38 8.56
N VAL A 541 -32.79 -6.26 9.32
CA VAL A 541 -33.32 -7.53 8.82
C VAL A 541 -34.83 -7.43 8.68
N THR A 542 -35.32 -7.48 7.45
CA THR A 542 -36.74 -7.44 7.14
C THR A 542 -37.23 -8.83 6.74
N ALA A 543 -38.26 -9.34 7.43
CA ALA A 543 -38.92 -10.59 7.06
C ALA A 543 -40.14 -10.34 6.15
N VAL A 544 -40.43 -11.27 5.25
CA VAL A 544 -41.69 -11.33 4.51
C VAL A 544 -42.41 -12.65 4.78
N MET A 545 -43.69 -12.54 5.12
CA MET A 545 -44.56 -13.62 5.54
C MET A 545 -45.90 -13.54 4.84
N GLY A 546 -46.66 -14.64 4.90
CA GLY A 546 -47.97 -14.73 4.26
C GLY A 546 -48.34 -16.15 3.85
N PRO A 547 -49.61 -16.39 3.47
CA PRO A 547 -50.09 -17.70 3.06
C PRO A 547 -49.33 -18.28 1.86
N SER A 548 -49.46 -19.59 1.66
CA SER A 548 -48.97 -20.24 0.44
C SER A 548 -49.62 -19.60 -0.80
N GLY A 549 -48.82 -19.30 -1.82
CA GLY A 549 -49.31 -18.60 -3.02
C GLY A 549 -49.50 -17.08 -2.87
N ALA A 550 -49.16 -16.47 -1.73
CA ALA A 550 -49.30 -15.02 -1.54
C ALA A 550 -48.31 -14.15 -2.35
N GLY A 551 -47.33 -14.77 -3.03
CA GLY A 551 -46.33 -14.06 -3.84
C GLY A 551 -45.00 -13.75 -3.13
N LYS A 552 -44.72 -14.38 -1.97
CA LYS A 552 -43.50 -14.14 -1.17
C LYS A 552 -42.20 -14.36 -1.95
N SER A 553 -41.98 -15.58 -2.46
CA SER A 553 -40.77 -15.90 -3.24
C SER A 553 -40.73 -15.13 -4.56
N THR A 554 -41.89 -14.87 -5.20
CA THR A 554 -41.97 -14.00 -6.38
C THR A 554 -41.47 -12.60 -6.07
N PHE A 555 -41.89 -12.02 -4.94
CA PHE A 555 -41.48 -10.69 -4.51
C PHE A 555 -39.98 -10.63 -4.21
N LEU A 556 -39.47 -11.61 -3.47
CA LEU A 556 -38.05 -11.71 -3.14
C LEU A 556 -37.18 -11.91 -4.40
N MET A 557 -37.60 -12.77 -5.34
CA MET A 557 -36.90 -12.97 -6.61
C MET A 557 -36.92 -11.70 -7.48
N LEU A 558 -38.05 -11.01 -7.57
CA LEU A 558 -38.20 -9.79 -8.35
C LEU A 558 -37.24 -8.69 -7.86
N LEU A 559 -37.16 -8.46 -6.55
CA LEU A 559 -36.23 -7.48 -5.96
C LEU A 559 -34.75 -7.88 -6.17
N ALA A 560 -34.46 -9.16 -6.31
CA ALA A 560 -33.12 -9.67 -6.61
C ALA A 560 -32.76 -9.68 -8.11
N GLY A 561 -33.66 -9.23 -8.99
CA GLY A 561 -33.49 -9.32 -10.44
C GLY A 561 -33.48 -10.77 -10.95
N ARG A 562 -34.18 -11.67 -10.27
CA ARG A 562 -34.32 -13.10 -10.60
C ARG A 562 -35.78 -13.45 -10.89
N GLY A 563 -36.03 -14.56 -11.58
CA GLY A 563 -37.36 -15.10 -11.81
C GLY A 563 -37.83 -15.09 -13.26
N GLN A 564 -39.10 -15.46 -13.46
CA GLN A 564 -39.70 -15.70 -14.78
C GLN A 564 -39.92 -14.40 -15.57
N THR A 565 -39.87 -14.51 -16.90
CA THR A 565 -40.25 -13.46 -17.85
C THR A 565 -41.69 -12.99 -17.58
N GLY A 566 -41.83 -11.79 -17.02
CA GLY A 566 -43.09 -11.14 -16.71
C GLY A 566 -43.01 -9.65 -17.00
N GLU A 567 -44.16 -8.99 -17.06
CA GLU A 567 -44.25 -7.54 -17.25
C GLU A 567 -44.31 -6.87 -15.88
N LEU A 568 -43.29 -6.05 -15.59
CA LEU A 568 -43.23 -5.20 -14.42
C LEU A 568 -43.69 -3.78 -14.81
N GLN A 569 -44.76 -3.30 -14.17
CA GLN A 569 -45.14 -1.89 -14.17
C GLN A 569 -44.84 -1.29 -12.80
N GLY A 570 -44.01 -0.25 -12.79
CA GLY A 570 -43.39 0.30 -11.60
C GLY A 570 -41.86 0.30 -11.71
N GLU A 571 -41.19 0.59 -10.60
CA GLU A 571 -39.73 0.65 -10.54
C GLU A 571 -39.16 0.01 -9.28
N ILE A 572 -37.93 -0.48 -9.41
CA ILE A 572 -37.08 -0.94 -8.31
C ILE A 572 -35.81 -0.11 -8.37
N ALA A 573 -35.43 0.49 -7.26
CA ALA A 573 -34.28 1.35 -7.15
C ALA A 573 -33.33 0.88 -6.06
N VAL A 574 -32.04 1.02 -6.33
CA VAL A 574 -30.97 0.85 -5.34
C VAL A 574 -30.36 2.21 -5.10
N ASN A 575 -30.31 2.65 -3.85
CA ASN A 575 -29.79 3.97 -3.47
C ASN A 575 -30.44 5.14 -4.22
N GLY A 576 -31.76 5.05 -4.44
CA GLY A 576 -32.52 6.07 -5.15
C GLY A 576 -32.33 6.08 -6.67
N ARG A 577 -31.58 5.11 -7.23
CA ARG A 577 -31.38 4.96 -8.67
C ARG A 577 -32.12 3.73 -9.19
N SER A 578 -32.96 3.92 -10.20
CA SER A 578 -33.66 2.82 -10.87
C SER A 578 -32.66 1.80 -11.39
N ALA A 579 -32.91 0.52 -11.12
CA ALA A 579 -31.98 -0.57 -11.37
C ALA A 579 -32.62 -1.64 -12.27
N ALA A 580 -31.95 -1.96 -13.38
CA ALA A 580 -32.35 -3.05 -14.25
C ALA A 580 -32.14 -4.42 -13.57
N PRO A 581 -32.86 -5.48 -13.97
CA PRO A 581 -32.72 -6.82 -13.38
C PRO A 581 -31.28 -7.34 -13.36
N GLU A 582 -30.48 -7.10 -14.40
CA GLU A 582 -29.07 -7.52 -14.48
C GLU A 582 -28.19 -6.77 -13.46
N GLN A 583 -28.50 -5.50 -13.20
CA GLN A 583 -27.83 -4.69 -12.20
C GLN A 583 -28.19 -5.14 -10.78
N LEU A 584 -29.47 -5.47 -10.54
CA LEU A 584 -29.92 -6.05 -9.27
C LEU A 584 -29.23 -7.38 -8.99
N LYS A 585 -29.23 -8.30 -9.98
CA LYS A 585 -28.61 -9.62 -9.87
C LYS A 585 -27.11 -9.56 -9.62
N SER A 586 -26.43 -8.58 -10.19
CA SER A 586 -25.00 -8.37 -9.94
C SER A 586 -24.71 -7.63 -8.64
N SER A 587 -25.68 -6.90 -8.05
CA SER A 587 -25.47 -6.12 -6.82
C SER A 587 -25.85 -6.88 -5.54
N CYS A 588 -26.62 -7.97 -5.64
CA CYS A 588 -27.12 -8.72 -4.49
C CYS A 588 -26.54 -10.14 -4.36
N ALA A 589 -26.55 -10.64 -3.13
CA ALA A 589 -26.38 -12.04 -2.76
C ALA A 589 -27.77 -12.69 -2.60
N PHE A 590 -27.92 -13.95 -3.03
CA PHE A 590 -29.22 -14.63 -2.98
C PHE A 590 -29.05 -16.08 -2.54
N VAL A 591 -29.62 -16.42 -1.40
CA VAL A 591 -29.63 -17.77 -0.84
C VAL A 591 -30.96 -18.44 -1.18
N GLU A 592 -30.91 -19.56 -1.90
CA GLU A 592 -32.09 -20.32 -2.32
C GLU A 592 -32.68 -21.13 -1.14
N GLN A 593 -33.90 -21.63 -1.30
CA GLN A 593 -34.59 -22.45 -0.28
C GLN A 593 -33.84 -23.76 -0.01
N GLU A 594 -33.40 -24.46 -1.05
CA GLU A 594 -32.58 -25.67 -0.93
C GLU A 594 -31.09 -25.32 -0.98
N ASP A 595 -30.31 -25.94 -0.08
CA ASP A 595 -28.86 -25.74 -0.06
C ASP A 595 -28.20 -26.50 -1.21
N SER A 596 -27.77 -25.76 -2.24
CA SER A 596 -26.96 -26.30 -3.35
C SER A 596 -25.48 -26.36 -2.95
N LEU A 597 -25.10 -27.40 -2.20
CA LEU A 597 -23.74 -27.65 -1.71
C LEU A 597 -23.22 -29.00 -2.19
N LEU A 598 -21.91 -29.09 -2.49
CA LEU A 598 -21.29 -30.34 -2.91
C LEU A 598 -20.89 -31.17 -1.67
N GLY A 599 -21.66 -32.23 -1.38
CA GLY A 599 -21.49 -33.05 -0.17
C GLY A 599 -20.12 -33.74 0.00
N TYR A 600 -19.37 -33.89 -1.08
CA TYR A 600 -18.01 -34.47 -1.07
C TYR A 600 -16.92 -33.46 -0.67
N LEU A 601 -17.20 -32.16 -0.79
CA LEU A 601 -16.26 -31.10 -0.43
C LEU A 601 -16.33 -30.81 1.06
N THR A 602 -15.21 -30.32 1.58
CA THR A 602 -15.14 -29.66 2.89
C THR A 602 -15.75 -28.26 2.84
N VAL A 603 -16.06 -27.70 4.00
CA VAL A 603 -16.56 -26.33 4.11
C VAL A 603 -15.59 -25.32 3.50
N ASP A 604 -14.29 -25.47 3.75
CA ASP A 604 -13.25 -24.59 3.21
C ASP A 604 -13.11 -24.71 1.69
N GLU A 605 -13.27 -25.91 1.14
CA GLU A 605 -13.24 -26.13 -0.31
C GLU A 605 -14.44 -25.51 -1.01
N GLU A 606 -15.66 -25.67 -0.48
CA GLU A 606 -16.88 -25.09 -1.06
C GLU A 606 -16.84 -23.56 -1.02
N LEU A 607 -16.49 -22.96 0.13
CA LEU A 607 -16.32 -21.51 0.25
C LEU A 607 -15.17 -21.00 -0.63
N GLY A 608 -14.08 -21.76 -0.69
CA GLY A 608 -12.94 -21.49 -1.56
C GLY A 608 -13.31 -21.50 -3.04
N PHE A 609 -14.14 -22.44 -3.47
CA PHE A 609 -14.63 -22.54 -4.83
C PHE A 609 -15.53 -21.36 -5.19
N ALA A 610 -16.50 -21.04 -4.32
CA ALA A 610 -17.37 -19.90 -4.47
C ALA A 610 -16.60 -18.57 -4.56
N ALA A 611 -15.60 -18.38 -3.69
CA ALA A 611 -14.75 -17.20 -3.68
C ALA A 611 -13.92 -17.08 -4.98
N ARG A 612 -13.40 -18.19 -5.52
CA ARG A 612 -12.65 -18.20 -6.79
C ARG A 612 -13.50 -17.83 -8.00
N LEU A 613 -14.76 -18.26 -8.04
CA LEU A 613 -15.63 -18.04 -9.20
C LEU A 613 -16.34 -16.68 -9.19
N ARG A 614 -16.69 -16.16 -8.00
CA ARG A 614 -17.60 -15.02 -7.86
C ARG A 614 -16.90 -13.69 -7.57
N GLN A 615 -15.62 -13.71 -7.22
CA GLN A 615 -14.82 -12.47 -7.14
C GLN A 615 -14.45 -11.98 -8.54
N GLU A 616 -14.31 -10.66 -8.69
CA GLU A 616 -13.99 -10.00 -9.96
C GLU A 616 -12.64 -10.49 -10.53
N SER A 617 -12.44 -10.34 -11.84
CA SER A 617 -11.24 -10.87 -12.53
C SER A 617 -9.92 -10.33 -11.96
N SER A 618 -9.93 -9.11 -11.40
CA SER A 618 -8.83 -8.48 -10.63
C SER A 618 -8.46 -9.26 -9.35
N ASP A 619 -9.41 -10.02 -8.78
CA ASP A 619 -9.22 -10.85 -7.58
C ASP A 619 -8.96 -12.35 -7.90
N ARG A 620 -9.04 -12.78 -9.18
CA ARG A 620 -8.92 -14.22 -9.54
C ARG A 620 -7.48 -14.72 -9.61
N ALA A 621 -6.51 -13.93 -10.08
CA ALA A 621 -5.15 -14.40 -10.37
C ALA A 621 -4.09 -13.96 -9.34
N GLY A 622 -3.15 -14.86 -9.01
CA GLY A 622 -1.98 -14.59 -8.14
C GLY A 622 -2.19 -14.86 -6.64
N LYS A 623 -1.10 -14.87 -5.86
CA LYS A 623 -1.10 -15.12 -4.39
C LYS A 623 -1.98 -14.14 -3.61
N ILE A 624 -2.18 -12.96 -4.16
CA ILE A 624 -3.00 -11.86 -3.66
C ILE A 624 -4.48 -12.22 -3.61
N GLY A 625 -5.00 -12.65 -4.76
CA GLY A 625 -6.36 -13.12 -4.88
C GLY A 625 -6.56 -14.31 -3.95
N ALA A 626 -5.54 -15.18 -3.82
CA ALA A 626 -5.58 -16.28 -2.86
C ALA A 626 -5.67 -15.78 -1.40
N LEU A 627 -4.92 -14.75 -1.02
CA LEU A 627 -4.98 -14.15 0.32
C LEU A 627 -6.26 -13.36 0.59
N ARG A 628 -6.79 -12.60 -0.38
CA ARG A 628 -8.10 -11.93 -0.28
C ARG A 628 -9.23 -12.94 -0.19
N ARG A 629 -9.17 -14.02 -0.98
CA ARG A 629 -10.09 -15.15 -0.86
C ARG A 629 -9.97 -15.80 0.51
N SER A 630 -8.76 -16.08 0.98
CA SER A 630 -8.53 -16.63 2.32
C SER A 630 -9.13 -15.73 3.38
N HIS A 631 -8.81 -14.43 3.39
CA HIS A 631 -9.38 -13.48 4.34
C HIS A 631 -10.91 -13.36 4.24
N ALA A 632 -11.47 -13.37 3.04
CA ALA A 632 -12.92 -13.34 2.85
C ALA A 632 -13.58 -14.60 3.40
N ILE A 633 -12.96 -15.78 3.19
CA ILE A 633 -13.40 -17.07 3.72
C ILE A 633 -13.27 -17.07 5.25
N ASP A 634 -12.11 -16.69 5.79
CA ASP A 634 -11.85 -16.64 7.24
C ASP A 634 -12.81 -15.69 7.96
N ARG A 635 -13.07 -14.52 7.37
CA ARG A 635 -14.05 -13.55 7.89
C ARG A 635 -15.46 -14.14 7.90
N VAL A 636 -15.90 -14.74 6.79
CA VAL A 636 -17.22 -15.38 6.69
C VAL A 636 -17.35 -16.54 7.66
N LYS A 637 -16.29 -17.36 7.82
CA LYS A 637 -16.27 -18.45 8.79
C LYS A 637 -16.43 -17.94 10.21
N ARG A 638 -15.72 -16.89 10.59
CA ARG A 638 -15.82 -16.29 11.92
C ARG A 638 -17.23 -15.75 12.20
N GLU A 639 -17.77 -14.97 11.27
CA GLU A 639 -19.07 -14.33 11.46
C GLU A 639 -20.24 -15.31 11.48
N LEU A 640 -20.11 -16.45 10.80
CA LEU A 640 -21.12 -17.50 10.76
C LEU A 640 -20.84 -18.66 11.73
N GLY A 641 -19.80 -18.57 12.56
CA GLY A 641 -19.42 -19.62 13.51
C GLY A 641 -19.10 -20.96 12.83
N LEU A 642 -18.32 -20.92 11.74
CA LEU A 642 -17.90 -22.07 10.94
C LEU A 642 -16.40 -22.40 11.09
N GLU A 643 -15.68 -21.71 11.98
CA GLU A 643 -14.22 -21.86 12.16
C GLU A 643 -13.83 -23.31 12.49
N ASP A 644 -14.53 -23.94 13.43
CA ASP A 644 -14.25 -25.30 13.94
C ASP A 644 -14.64 -26.45 13.00
N ILE A 645 -15.25 -26.14 11.85
CA ILE A 645 -15.76 -27.14 10.89
C ILE A 645 -15.25 -26.96 9.47
N GLY A 646 -14.23 -26.11 9.26
CA GLY A 646 -13.67 -25.80 7.94
C GLY A 646 -13.22 -27.03 7.15
N ASP A 647 -12.56 -27.97 7.83
CA ASP A 647 -11.99 -29.20 7.27
C ASP A 647 -12.98 -30.38 7.23
N ARG A 648 -14.21 -30.20 7.75
CA ARG A 648 -15.21 -31.26 7.79
C ARG A 648 -15.95 -31.35 6.45
N PRO A 649 -16.22 -32.56 5.94
CA PRO A 649 -17.03 -32.74 4.74
C PRO A 649 -18.46 -32.25 5.00
N ILE A 650 -19.04 -31.55 4.03
CA ILE A 650 -20.42 -31.07 4.09
C ILE A 650 -21.38 -32.25 4.24
N GLY A 651 -21.11 -33.35 3.52
CA GLY A 651 -21.93 -34.56 3.51
C GLY A 651 -23.22 -34.40 2.72
N ASP A 652 -23.76 -35.52 2.28
CA ASP A 652 -25.01 -35.62 1.52
C ASP A 652 -25.90 -36.71 2.12
N TYR A 653 -26.87 -37.22 1.36
CA TYR A 653 -27.75 -38.30 1.80
C TYR A 653 -27.01 -39.62 2.06
N PHE A 654 -25.93 -39.89 1.31
CA PHE A 654 -25.18 -41.15 1.37
C PHE A 654 -24.00 -41.09 2.32
N ARG A 655 -23.48 -39.89 2.60
CA ARG A 655 -22.33 -39.65 3.48
C ARG A 655 -22.66 -38.64 4.56
N LYS A 656 -22.59 -39.09 5.82
CA LYS A 656 -22.74 -38.21 6.98
C LYS A 656 -21.69 -37.11 6.96
N GLY A 657 -22.11 -35.86 7.13
CA GLY A 657 -21.25 -34.67 7.23
C GLY A 657 -21.71 -33.73 8.34
N ILE A 658 -21.70 -32.43 8.07
CA ILE A 658 -22.12 -31.38 9.02
C ILE A 658 -23.65 -31.36 9.21
N SER A 659 -24.11 -30.78 10.32
CA SER A 659 -25.55 -30.66 10.64
C SER A 659 -26.30 -29.75 9.66
N GLY A 660 -27.64 -29.88 9.59
CA GLY A 660 -28.47 -29.05 8.72
C GLY A 660 -28.29 -27.54 8.96
N GLY A 661 -28.27 -27.11 10.23
CA GLY A 661 -28.03 -25.70 10.56
C GLY A 661 -26.64 -25.21 10.14
N GLN A 662 -25.62 -26.07 10.21
CA GLN A 662 -24.29 -25.76 9.68
C GLN A 662 -24.29 -25.68 8.15
N LYS A 663 -24.96 -26.61 7.44
CA LYS A 663 -25.14 -26.53 5.98
C LYS A 663 -25.76 -25.21 5.56
N ARG A 664 -26.80 -24.77 6.28
CA ARG A 664 -27.46 -23.51 5.99
C ARG A 664 -26.53 -22.30 6.14
N ARG A 665 -25.73 -22.27 7.21
CA ARG A 665 -24.71 -21.23 7.40
C ARG A 665 -23.63 -21.28 6.32
N VAL A 666 -23.21 -22.46 5.86
CA VAL A 666 -22.27 -22.57 4.72
C VAL A 666 -22.88 -22.01 3.43
N SER A 667 -24.16 -22.29 3.17
CA SER A 667 -24.92 -21.75 2.02
C SER A 667 -24.98 -20.22 2.03
N ILE A 668 -25.23 -19.62 3.20
CA ILE A 668 -25.16 -18.16 3.39
C ILE A 668 -23.73 -17.66 3.14
N GLY A 669 -22.72 -18.34 3.72
CA GLY A 669 -21.32 -17.97 3.54
C GLY A 669 -20.86 -17.98 2.08
N LYS A 670 -21.32 -18.97 1.31
CA LYS A 670 -21.05 -19.12 -0.13
C LYS A 670 -21.54 -17.92 -0.95
N GLU A 671 -22.61 -17.26 -0.53
CA GLU A 671 -23.08 -16.02 -1.15
C GLU A 671 -22.29 -14.79 -0.64
N LEU A 672 -21.91 -14.77 0.64
CA LEU A 672 -21.24 -13.64 1.29
C LEU A 672 -19.75 -13.48 0.97
N VAL A 673 -19.06 -14.53 0.52
CA VAL A 673 -17.64 -14.45 0.10
C VAL A 673 -17.41 -13.50 -1.09
N ALA A 674 -18.47 -13.16 -1.83
CA ALA A 674 -18.46 -12.18 -2.91
C ALA A 674 -18.63 -10.71 -2.44
N SER A 675 -18.72 -10.46 -1.13
CA SER A 675 -18.80 -9.12 -0.52
C SER A 675 -19.92 -8.22 -1.07
N ARG A 676 -21.12 -8.78 -1.29
CA ARG A 676 -22.33 -8.02 -1.67
C ARG A 676 -22.92 -7.28 -0.47
N SER A 677 -23.51 -6.11 -0.71
CA SER A 677 -24.13 -5.24 0.32
C SER A 677 -25.62 -5.53 0.57
N ILE A 678 -26.27 -6.26 -0.35
CA ILE A 678 -27.68 -6.66 -0.25
C ILE A 678 -27.74 -8.19 -0.18
N LEU A 679 -28.49 -8.75 0.78
CA LEU A 679 -28.65 -10.18 0.98
C LEU A 679 -30.14 -10.58 0.99
N PHE A 680 -30.53 -11.40 0.01
CA PHE A 680 -31.83 -12.04 -0.07
C PHE A 680 -31.75 -13.49 0.37
N LEU A 681 -32.67 -13.95 1.21
CA LEU A 681 -32.75 -15.35 1.64
C LEU A 681 -34.15 -15.89 1.46
N ASP A 682 -34.29 -16.96 0.68
CA ASP A 682 -35.56 -17.67 0.53
C ASP A 682 -35.67 -18.80 1.57
N GLU A 683 -36.62 -18.69 2.50
CA GLU A 683 -36.96 -19.65 3.56
C GLU A 683 -35.77 -20.29 4.28
N PRO A 684 -34.86 -19.51 4.90
CA PRO A 684 -33.63 -20.04 5.46
C PRO A 684 -33.76 -20.85 6.73
N THR A 685 -34.96 -20.98 7.26
CA THR A 685 -35.28 -21.79 8.43
C THR A 685 -35.95 -23.12 8.06
N SER A 686 -36.22 -23.37 6.78
CA SER A 686 -36.88 -24.59 6.33
C SER A 686 -36.02 -25.83 6.63
N GLY A 687 -36.63 -26.87 7.18
CA GLY A 687 -35.93 -28.12 7.53
C GLY A 687 -34.99 -28.04 8.74
N LEU A 688 -34.99 -26.94 9.50
CA LEU A 688 -34.23 -26.78 10.74
C LEU A 688 -35.12 -26.91 11.97
N ASP A 689 -34.55 -27.41 13.08
CA ASP A 689 -35.19 -27.35 14.39
C ASP A 689 -35.23 -25.92 14.93
N SER A 690 -36.10 -25.64 15.90
CA SER A 690 -36.33 -24.29 16.43
C SER A 690 -35.08 -23.62 17.00
N PHE A 691 -34.18 -24.38 17.61
CA PHE A 691 -32.93 -23.84 18.15
C PHE A 691 -31.97 -23.47 17.01
N SER A 692 -31.81 -24.34 16.01
CA SER A 692 -31.01 -24.08 14.82
C SER A 692 -31.53 -22.87 14.02
N CYS A 693 -32.85 -22.73 13.89
CA CYS A 693 -33.48 -21.54 13.27
C CYS A 693 -33.05 -20.25 13.95
N LEU A 694 -33.16 -20.20 15.28
CA LEU A 694 -32.80 -19.03 16.06
C LEU A 694 -31.33 -18.65 15.90
N GLN A 695 -30.44 -19.65 15.91
CA GLN A 695 -29.00 -19.44 15.70
C GLN A 695 -28.69 -18.85 14.32
N VAL A 696 -29.34 -19.35 13.27
CA VAL A 696 -29.15 -18.84 11.90
C VAL A 696 -29.64 -17.39 11.78
N ILE A 697 -30.86 -17.10 12.26
CA ILE A 697 -31.44 -15.76 12.16
C ILE A 697 -30.67 -14.74 13.01
N ARG A 698 -30.18 -15.12 14.20
CA ARG A 698 -29.30 -14.26 15.02
C ARG A 698 -27.99 -13.93 14.30
N ALA A 699 -27.33 -14.93 13.71
CA ALA A 699 -26.11 -14.72 12.93
C ALA A 699 -26.36 -13.75 11.76
N ILE A 700 -27.50 -13.87 11.07
CA ILE A 700 -27.90 -12.93 10.01
C ILE A 700 -28.12 -11.51 10.55
N SER A 701 -28.77 -11.37 11.72
CA SER A 701 -28.99 -10.05 12.35
C SER A 701 -27.69 -9.38 12.78
N GLU A 702 -26.76 -10.14 13.36
CA GLU A 702 -25.43 -9.63 13.71
C GLU A 702 -24.64 -9.22 12.48
N LEU A 703 -24.71 -10.01 11.40
CA LEU A 703 -24.11 -9.70 10.12
C LEU A 703 -24.66 -8.40 9.52
N ALA A 704 -25.99 -8.24 9.52
CA ALA A 704 -26.65 -7.04 9.02
C ALA A 704 -26.11 -5.79 9.73
N LYS A 705 -26.04 -5.83 11.07
CA LYS A 705 -25.58 -4.71 11.90
C LYS A 705 -24.09 -4.41 11.74
N ARG A 706 -23.23 -5.45 11.75
CA ARG A 706 -21.77 -5.27 11.67
C ARG A 706 -21.29 -4.78 10.31
N ARG A 707 -21.94 -5.25 9.23
CA ARG A 707 -21.53 -4.96 7.85
C ARG A 707 -22.43 -3.95 7.14
N MET A 708 -23.41 -3.36 7.84
CA MET A 708 -24.44 -2.49 7.25
C MET A 708 -25.15 -3.13 6.05
N LEU A 709 -25.41 -4.45 6.13
CA LEU A 709 -26.10 -5.16 5.04
C LEU A 709 -27.59 -4.86 5.07
N THR A 710 -28.17 -4.78 3.87
CA THR A 710 -29.61 -4.76 3.69
C THR A 710 -30.09 -6.20 3.52
N VAL A 711 -30.86 -6.71 4.49
CA VAL A 711 -31.28 -8.12 4.51
C VAL A 711 -32.78 -8.26 4.34
N PHE A 712 -33.19 -9.11 3.39
CA PHE A 712 -34.59 -9.46 3.16
C PHE A 712 -34.77 -10.97 3.11
N VAL A 713 -35.68 -11.48 3.95
CA VAL A 713 -35.84 -12.92 4.18
C VAL A 713 -37.30 -13.35 4.08
N THR A 714 -37.61 -14.42 3.33
CA THR A 714 -38.93 -15.06 3.40
C THR A 714 -38.92 -16.09 4.54
N ILE A 715 -39.98 -16.13 5.34
CA ILE A 715 -40.08 -17.08 6.47
C ILE A 715 -41.46 -17.72 6.52
N HIS A 716 -41.45 -19.02 6.78
CA HIS A 716 -42.64 -19.82 7.00
C HIS A 716 -42.72 -20.24 8.48
N GLN A 717 -43.77 -19.82 9.19
CA GLN A 717 -44.09 -20.22 10.57
C GLN A 717 -42.91 -20.13 11.58
N PRO A 718 -42.37 -18.93 11.88
CA PRO A 718 -41.33 -18.78 12.87
C PRO A 718 -41.86 -18.98 14.30
N SER A 719 -41.01 -19.48 15.18
CA SER A 719 -41.27 -19.39 16.62
C SER A 719 -41.31 -17.92 17.07
N GLN A 720 -41.94 -17.64 18.20
CA GLN A 720 -42.01 -16.30 18.78
C GLN A 720 -40.60 -15.70 19.00
N GLU A 721 -39.63 -16.53 19.40
CA GLU A 721 -38.24 -16.12 19.61
C GLU A 721 -37.55 -15.69 18.32
N VAL A 722 -37.77 -16.42 17.22
CA VAL A 722 -37.23 -16.08 15.90
C VAL A 722 -37.87 -14.80 15.38
N LEU A 723 -39.19 -14.66 15.55
CA LEU A 723 -39.95 -13.49 15.12
C LEU A 723 -39.39 -12.20 15.75
N GLN A 724 -39.02 -12.22 17.02
CA GLN A 724 -38.49 -11.05 17.73
C GLN A 724 -37.10 -10.59 17.28
N VAL A 725 -36.39 -11.38 16.47
CA VAL A 725 -35.06 -10.99 15.94
C VAL A 725 -35.19 -10.02 14.76
N PHE A 726 -36.32 -9.99 14.06
CA PHE A 726 -36.54 -9.10 12.92
C PHE A 726 -36.79 -7.67 13.35
N ASP A 727 -36.15 -6.72 12.66
CA ASP A 727 -36.38 -5.30 12.90
C ASP A 727 -37.73 -4.88 12.28
N ARG A 728 -38.09 -5.49 11.14
CA ARG A 728 -39.28 -5.18 10.34
C ARG A 728 -39.89 -6.45 9.74
N ILE A 729 -41.20 -6.46 9.55
CA ILE A 729 -41.92 -7.57 8.92
C ILE A 729 -42.95 -7.04 7.92
N ILE A 730 -43.07 -7.77 6.80
CA ILE A 730 -44.02 -7.53 5.73
C ILE A 730 -44.96 -8.73 5.64
N PHE A 731 -46.26 -8.51 5.70
CA PHE A 731 -47.25 -9.56 5.42
C PHE A 731 -47.83 -9.35 4.02
N LEU A 732 -47.80 -10.40 3.20
CA LEU A 732 -48.41 -10.45 1.88
C LEU A 732 -49.63 -11.36 1.88
N THR A 733 -50.68 -10.94 1.20
CA THR A 733 -51.81 -11.79 0.83
C THR A 733 -52.21 -11.53 -0.60
N ARG A 734 -52.30 -12.59 -1.43
CA ARG A 734 -52.68 -12.52 -2.85
C ARG A 734 -51.95 -11.44 -3.66
N GLY A 735 -50.66 -11.24 -3.39
CA GLY A 735 -49.82 -10.25 -4.08
C GLY A 735 -49.99 -8.81 -3.61
N LYS A 736 -50.74 -8.56 -2.54
CA LYS A 736 -50.95 -7.24 -1.93
C LYS A 736 -50.36 -7.18 -0.53
N LEU A 737 -49.98 -5.99 -0.07
CA LEU A 737 -49.49 -5.75 1.28
C LEU A 737 -50.64 -5.76 2.29
N ALA A 738 -50.58 -6.67 3.27
CA ALA A 738 -51.47 -6.70 4.42
C ALA A 738 -50.87 -5.99 5.64
N TYR A 739 -49.56 -5.84 5.71
CA TYR A 739 -48.83 -5.09 6.73
C TYR A 739 -47.39 -4.84 6.27
N ASP A 740 -46.84 -3.68 6.63
CA ASP A 740 -45.42 -3.37 6.43
C ASP A 740 -44.94 -2.44 7.57
N GLY A 741 -44.19 -3.00 8.52
CA GLY A 741 -43.79 -2.23 9.69
C GLY A 741 -42.95 -3.00 10.70
N PRO A 742 -42.59 -2.36 11.83
CA PRO A 742 -41.77 -2.99 12.88
C PRO A 742 -42.50 -4.18 13.52
N VAL A 743 -41.75 -5.20 13.94
CA VAL A 743 -42.34 -6.47 14.40
C VAL A 743 -43.18 -6.34 15.69
N ASN A 744 -42.81 -5.40 16.57
CA ASN A 744 -43.48 -5.15 17.85
C ASN A 744 -44.88 -4.53 17.71
N TYR A 745 -45.21 -3.96 16.56
CA TYR A 745 -46.53 -3.35 16.31
C TYR A 745 -47.50 -4.25 15.55
N VAL A 746 -47.12 -5.49 15.22
CA VAL A 746 -47.99 -6.43 14.49
C VAL A 746 -49.32 -6.65 15.22
N LEU A 747 -49.29 -7.07 16.49
CA LEU A 747 -50.52 -7.35 17.24
C LEU A 747 -51.38 -6.09 17.48
N PRO A 748 -50.83 -4.95 17.96
CA PRO A 748 -51.60 -3.70 18.08
C PRO A 748 -52.25 -3.25 16.77
N PHE A 749 -51.56 -3.43 15.64
CA PHE A 749 -52.05 -3.06 14.33
C PHE A 749 -53.29 -3.87 13.93
N PHE A 750 -53.25 -5.20 14.06
CA PHE A 750 -54.39 -6.05 13.71
C PHE A 750 -55.53 -5.97 14.73
N ASP A 751 -55.25 -5.67 16.00
CA ASP A 751 -56.26 -5.35 17.00
C ASP A 751 -57.09 -4.12 16.60
N GLN A 752 -56.42 -3.04 16.18
CA GLN A 752 -57.10 -1.82 15.70
C GLN A 752 -57.88 -2.03 14.40
N LEU A 753 -57.48 -3.01 13.58
CA LEU A 753 -58.24 -3.43 12.40
C LEU A 753 -59.48 -4.30 12.75
N GLY A 754 -59.69 -4.64 14.02
CA GLY A 754 -60.81 -5.45 14.49
C GLY A 754 -60.52 -6.94 14.62
N TYR A 755 -59.24 -7.34 14.61
CA TYR A 755 -58.79 -8.73 14.68
C TYR A 755 -57.87 -8.96 15.91
N PRO A 756 -58.41 -8.87 17.14
CA PRO A 756 -57.62 -9.09 18.36
C PRO A 756 -57.03 -10.50 18.42
N ALA A 757 -55.78 -10.61 18.82
CA ALA A 757 -55.14 -11.92 19.03
C ALA A 757 -55.59 -12.57 20.34
N PRO A 758 -55.92 -13.87 20.34
CA PRO A 758 -56.18 -14.59 21.59
C PRO A 758 -54.94 -14.61 22.51
N PRO A 759 -55.12 -14.77 23.83
CA PRO A 759 -54.00 -14.83 24.78
C PRO A 759 -53.00 -15.93 24.42
N ASN A 760 -51.70 -15.67 24.60
CA ASN A 760 -50.60 -16.61 24.33
C ASN A 760 -50.51 -17.14 22.89
N THR A 761 -51.07 -16.41 21.92
CA THR A 761 -50.96 -16.76 20.49
C THR A 761 -49.66 -16.21 19.90
N ASN A 762 -49.02 -16.99 19.03
CA ASN A 762 -47.91 -16.50 18.20
C ASN A 762 -48.44 -15.43 17.24
N ALA A 763 -47.81 -14.25 17.23
CA ALA A 763 -48.28 -13.12 16.44
C ALA A 763 -48.27 -13.42 14.94
N ALA A 764 -47.29 -14.17 14.45
CA ALA A 764 -47.21 -14.55 13.05
C ALA A 764 -48.33 -15.52 12.65
N ASP A 765 -48.66 -16.48 13.50
CA ASP A 765 -49.72 -17.47 13.24
C ASP A 765 -51.10 -16.82 13.22
N HIS A 766 -51.36 -15.93 14.19
CA HIS A 766 -52.61 -15.14 14.23
C HIS A 766 -52.81 -14.34 12.95
N VAL A 767 -51.79 -13.59 12.52
CA VAL A 767 -51.89 -12.76 11.31
C VAL A 767 -52.03 -13.62 10.06
N ILE A 768 -51.33 -14.74 9.94
CA ILE A 768 -51.51 -15.66 8.81
C ILE A 768 -52.95 -16.17 8.74
N GLN A 769 -53.59 -16.51 9.88
CA GLN A 769 -54.99 -16.92 9.89
C GLN A 769 -55.92 -15.79 9.41
N VAL A 770 -55.69 -14.56 9.88
CA VAL A 770 -56.49 -13.37 9.53
C VAL A 770 -56.38 -13.00 8.05
N ILE A 771 -55.22 -13.18 7.42
CA ILE A 771 -54.99 -12.75 6.03
C ILE A 771 -55.15 -13.87 4.99
N ASN A 772 -55.41 -15.12 5.43
CA ASN A 772 -55.51 -16.27 4.54
C ASN A 772 -56.96 -16.47 4.06
N THR A 773 -57.17 -16.38 2.76
CA THR A 773 -58.48 -16.54 2.12
C THR A 773 -59.15 -17.89 2.37
N ASP A 774 -58.39 -18.94 2.68
CA ASP A 774 -58.95 -20.28 2.91
C ASP A 774 -59.80 -20.35 4.20
N PHE A 775 -59.67 -19.36 5.09
CA PHE A 775 -60.46 -19.26 6.33
C PHE A 775 -61.62 -18.25 6.23
N HIS A 776 -61.85 -17.64 5.05
CA HIS A 776 -62.93 -16.67 4.82
C HIS A 776 -63.94 -17.19 3.81
N GLU A 777 -65.23 -16.98 4.08
CA GLU A 777 -66.32 -17.39 3.19
C GLU A 777 -66.41 -16.51 1.92
N ALA A 778 -66.02 -15.23 2.03
CA ALA A 778 -66.08 -14.23 0.95
C ALA A 778 -64.71 -13.58 0.67
N LYS A 779 -64.35 -13.46 -0.61
CA LYS A 779 -63.05 -12.87 -1.01
C LYS A 779 -62.98 -11.36 -0.80
N GLU A 780 -64.14 -10.71 -0.76
CA GLU A 780 -64.30 -9.27 -0.54
C GLU A 780 -63.79 -8.81 0.83
N GLU A 781 -63.87 -9.66 1.85
CA GLU A 781 -63.42 -9.34 3.22
C GLU A 781 -61.92 -9.05 3.30
N ILE A 782 -61.12 -9.79 2.53
CA ILE A 782 -59.65 -9.63 2.49
C ILE A 782 -59.26 -8.40 1.69
N ASP A 783 -59.99 -8.07 0.62
CA ASP A 783 -59.75 -6.84 -0.13
C ASP A 783 -60.08 -5.58 0.71
N GLU A 784 -61.12 -5.65 1.55
CA GLU A 784 -61.44 -4.59 2.51
C GLU A 784 -60.37 -4.47 3.60
N LEU A 785 -59.88 -5.60 4.15
CA LEU A 785 -58.79 -5.63 5.11
C LEU A 785 -57.53 -4.97 4.56
N VAL A 786 -57.13 -5.31 3.32
CA VAL A 786 -55.96 -4.72 2.65
C VAL A 786 -56.14 -3.21 2.48
N ARG A 787 -57.33 -2.72 2.12
CA ARG A 787 -57.61 -1.28 2.02
C ARG A 787 -57.46 -0.58 3.36
N LYS A 788 -58.11 -1.09 4.42
CA LYS A 788 -58.02 -0.54 5.79
C LYS A 788 -56.58 -0.57 6.32
N SER A 789 -55.85 -1.64 6.02
CA SER A 789 -54.44 -1.78 6.37
C SER A 789 -53.56 -0.72 5.68
N ALA A 790 -53.78 -0.43 4.40
CA ALA A 790 -53.04 0.60 3.68
C ALA A 790 -53.20 1.99 4.34
N GLU A 791 -54.44 2.37 4.67
CA GLU A 791 -54.77 3.64 5.36
C GLU A 791 -54.10 3.72 6.74
N LEU A 792 -54.19 2.65 7.53
CA LEU A 792 -53.59 2.62 8.87
C LEU A 792 -52.06 2.62 8.81
N SER A 793 -51.46 1.94 7.83
CA SER A 793 -50.00 1.91 7.62
C SER A 793 -49.46 3.27 7.17
N GLU A 794 -50.21 4.02 6.35
CA GLU A 794 -49.86 5.39 5.97
C GLU A 794 -49.92 6.34 7.17
N LYS A 795 -50.98 6.23 7.99
CA LYS A 795 -51.09 6.97 9.24
C LYS A 795 -49.92 6.68 10.19
N ALA A 796 -49.60 5.40 10.40
CA ALA A 796 -48.50 4.98 11.28
C ALA A 796 -47.12 5.45 10.80
N ARG A 797 -46.88 5.49 9.48
CA ARG A 797 -45.64 6.01 8.90
C ARG A 797 -45.52 7.53 9.02
N THR A 798 -46.63 8.25 8.97
CA THR A 798 -46.65 9.73 9.00
C THR A 798 -46.62 10.26 10.43
N GLU A 799 -47.44 9.70 11.32
CA GLU A 799 -47.57 10.16 12.72
C GLU A 799 -46.58 9.46 13.66
N GLY A 800 -45.97 8.35 13.21
CA GLY A 800 -45.05 7.52 13.99
C GLY A 800 -45.76 6.37 14.73
N TRP A 801 -45.20 5.16 14.63
CA TRP A 801 -45.78 3.92 15.17
C TRP A 801 -46.13 4.00 16.67
N ALA A 802 -45.24 4.58 17.49
CA ALA A 802 -45.47 4.72 18.93
C ALA A 802 -46.61 5.69 19.27
N ASN A 803 -46.87 6.68 18.41
CA ASN A 803 -47.96 7.64 18.63
C ASN A 803 -49.31 7.04 18.25
N VAL A 804 -49.36 6.20 17.22
CA VAL A 804 -50.60 5.57 16.76
C VAL A 804 -51.01 4.40 17.64
N PHE A 805 -50.06 3.56 18.07
CA PHE A 805 -50.34 2.31 18.79
C PHE A 805 -49.89 2.32 20.27
N GLY A 806 -49.32 3.42 20.75
CA GLY A 806 -48.70 3.51 22.08
C GLY A 806 -47.29 2.92 22.11
N SER A 807 -46.51 3.24 23.15
CA SER A 807 -45.18 2.67 23.35
C SER A 807 -45.29 1.19 23.70
N THR A 808 -44.83 0.31 22.80
CA THR A 808 -44.69 -1.12 23.09
C THR A 808 -43.33 -1.38 23.73
N ALA A 809 -43.23 -2.41 24.60
CA ALA A 809 -41.94 -2.82 25.13
C ALA A 809 -40.99 -3.13 23.96
N PRO A 810 -39.72 -2.69 24.00
CA PRO A 810 -38.76 -3.03 22.95
C PRO A 810 -38.69 -4.55 22.80
N ALA A 811 -38.53 -5.04 21.57
CA ALA A 811 -38.23 -6.45 21.32
C ALA A 811 -37.13 -6.87 22.29
N VAL A 812 -37.38 -7.91 23.09
CA VAL A 812 -36.50 -8.31 24.20
C VAL A 812 -35.09 -8.46 23.64
N LYS A 813 -34.17 -7.59 24.05
CA LYS A 813 -32.74 -7.79 23.82
C LYS A 813 -32.31 -8.95 24.70
N VAL A 814 -32.51 -10.17 24.19
CA VAL A 814 -31.94 -11.37 24.80
C VAL A 814 -30.44 -11.30 24.51
N SER A 815 -29.67 -11.02 25.57
CA SER A 815 -28.22 -10.92 25.61
C SER A 815 -27.51 -12.13 25.00
#